data_AF-A0A952HMD0-F1
#
_entry.id   AF-A0A952HMD0-F1
#
_cell.length_a   1.000
_cell.length_b   1.000
_cell.length_c   1.000
_cell.angle_alpha   90.00
_cell.angle_beta   90.00
_cell.angle_gamma   90.00
#
_symmetry.space_group_name_H-M   'P 1'
#
loop_
_entity.id
_entity.type
_entity.pdbx_description
1 polymer ?
#
loop_
_entity_poly.entity_id
_entity_poly.type
_entity_poly.pdbx_seq_one_letter_code
_entity_poly.pdbx_strand_id
1 'polypeptide(L)'
;IMKLKRFLLAAGVAFSVIIASCGGGGGGGSVSIQPQSVDISGVAEGQDLSNSSQPTKSSLKTQDATSGNKSIIKGIEGAHVTVESSYGDKKGLITVKDGRFFISGLKVNPNGGWVKITVEREGFARYEKVLKYNDPKEINGLIIEALLDPIKITKVIPLTDQLNLTSQQTGNPEDDFVSIAVVKDPYTNKQQILSGQELKTQLRKNSNLITVWQLDINKQLLKQQDTTALIASVNNYDPKNSEHMKKFPTDVNQNGQKLVSAGFDFVDVRDQSGKPFTLKASQGVTLQDVKSQKYPEKYRVWRSIDGSLIKCDEDPNKAGVQIGFYYMYQGSWRFLGYATIYDKKSESPVTSLDQINPAETYYAIVTDQDVKDEIALNNYFNLDYVLEACQKDIKKFSFDIEVDLIDEDGKPVNGYVDIIYDNNYIYGSANKKIRFEGITRKDDNNIDPTIYYWTYFDYKFINLSSSYCKKPDNNNPNYYKCEITVTNPYKCTVKGKVIDKDGKGLANKYVYSNISLAWAVTSADGSFTLEKVKCEEDGTLYVGYYGSNSYRTFNVNGKTDTNNEQSDDSKTVVLRDIQYENNPPIAYTWAWTSTVEVGKQLSLYGYGYDPDGDKITYSWSDNCGGKFDNPTAQNPIWTAPNTPGNCTITLTVSDGTSKSDKTIDITVAKSFVYFNFSYAYPEKYSVKTGKPLRLYSSAIAYDSSGNRIPITYSWTADCGTFDDPTKPDPIWTAPNTPGNCTITLTVSTTDSNNNPISKSKSFNVKVTSNNPPVINTISANPSMVEPGGKVNLYSYVSDPDGDPITYSWTADCGTFDDPAKPNPIWTAPMLDPQKETEKTCIITLTVSDGEASSDKKTVNIKVNGKTANTNIKIQKK
;
A
#
# COMPACT_ATOMS: atom_id res chain seq x y z
N ILE A 1 -17.47 -55.58 -55.12
CA ILE A 1 -16.04 -55.95 -55.31
C ILE A 1 -15.24 -54.93 -54.49
N MET A 2 -14.38 -55.25 -53.52
CA MET A 2 -13.93 -56.56 -53.01
C MET A 2 -13.66 -56.52 -51.47
N LYS A 3 -14.39 -57.34 -50.69
CA LYS A 3 -14.05 -58.06 -49.42
C LYS A 3 -13.36 -57.30 -48.24
N LEU A 4 -13.96 -57.23 -47.03
CA LEU A 4 -14.05 -58.25 -45.92
C LEU A 4 -12.70 -58.47 -45.18
N LYS A 5 -12.55 -58.72 -43.86
CA LYS A 5 -13.36 -59.09 -42.64
C LYS A 5 -12.57 -58.58 -41.38
N ARG A 6 -12.91 -58.66 -40.08
CA ARG A 6 -13.95 -59.24 -39.15
C ARG A 6 -14.08 -58.25 -37.93
N PHE A 7 -15.15 -58.14 -37.12
CA PHE A 7 -15.65 -58.93 -35.94
C PHE A 7 -14.68 -59.12 -34.75
N LEU A 8 -15.11 -59.26 -33.47
CA LEU A 8 -16.41 -59.71 -32.91
C LEU A 8 -16.68 -59.20 -31.45
N LEU A 9 -17.88 -58.64 -31.15
CA LEU A 9 -18.60 -58.53 -29.84
C LEU A 9 -17.87 -57.97 -28.57
N ALA A 10 -18.51 -57.43 -27.53
CA ALA A 10 -19.90 -57.02 -27.18
C ALA A 10 -19.80 -55.84 -26.16
N ALA A 11 -20.83 -55.21 -25.57
CA ALA A 11 -22.30 -55.33 -25.58
C ALA A 11 -22.90 -53.88 -25.55
N GLY A 12 -24.04 -53.46 -24.97
CA GLY A 12 -25.18 -54.13 -24.31
C GLY A 12 -25.82 -53.26 -23.20
N VAL A 13 -27.11 -52.86 -23.36
CA VAL A 13 -27.94 -52.05 -22.41
C VAL A 13 -27.46 -50.58 -22.28
N ALA A 14 -28.29 -49.53 -22.15
CA ALA A 14 -29.76 -49.32 -22.16
C ALA A 14 -30.17 -48.41 -23.38
N PHE A 15 -31.35 -47.80 -23.63
CA PHE A 15 -32.61 -47.44 -22.93
C PHE A 15 -32.49 -46.29 -21.89
N SER A 16 -33.08 -45.09 -22.02
CA SER A 16 -34.39 -44.60 -22.54
C SER A 16 -34.35 -43.03 -22.58
N VAL A 17 -35.28 -42.17 -23.05
CA VAL A 17 -36.56 -42.13 -23.84
C VAL A 17 -36.93 -40.62 -24.02
N ILE A 18 -37.74 -40.09 -24.96
CA ILE A 18 -38.00 -40.30 -26.41
C ILE A 18 -38.94 -39.16 -26.92
N ILE A 19 -38.96 -38.81 -28.23
CA ILE A 19 -39.99 -37.97 -28.95
C ILE A 19 -40.03 -36.46 -28.52
N ALA A 20 -39.78 -35.45 -29.38
CA ALA A 20 -40.54 -34.89 -30.54
C ALA A 20 -41.86 -34.14 -30.12
N SER A 21 -42.46 -33.20 -30.89
CA SER A 21 -42.45 -32.92 -32.33
C SER A 21 -42.93 -31.46 -32.65
N CYS A 22 -42.45 -30.80 -33.72
CA CYS A 22 -43.13 -30.52 -35.03
C CYS A 22 -43.88 -29.16 -35.21
N GLY A 23 -43.82 -28.63 -36.45
CA GLY A 23 -44.65 -27.52 -36.99
C GLY A 23 -43.96 -26.14 -37.09
N GLY A 24 -44.01 -25.38 -38.21
CA GLY A 24 -44.42 -25.73 -39.59
C GLY A 24 -44.87 -24.53 -40.46
N GLY A 25 -44.09 -24.16 -41.49
CA GLY A 25 -44.41 -23.08 -42.47
C GLY A 25 -44.08 -21.65 -41.99
N GLY A 26 -43.75 -20.64 -42.81
CA GLY A 26 -43.68 -20.52 -44.28
C GLY A 26 -44.73 -19.55 -44.83
N GLY A 27 -44.43 -18.55 -45.68
CA GLY A 27 -43.16 -18.06 -46.24
C GLY A 27 -43.42 -16.87 -47.21
N GLY A 28 -42.37 -16.28 -47.79
CA GLY A 28 -42.45 -15.11 -48.69
C GLY A 28 -41.59 -13.94 -48.21
N GLY A 29 -41.04 -13.11 -49.11
CA GLY A 29 -40.06 -12.10 -48.71
C GLY A 29 -39.88 -10.92 -49.67
N SER A 30 -39.12 -9.93 -49.18
CA SER A 30 -38.71 -8.72 -49.90
C SER A 30 -37.34 -8.28 -49.38
N VAL A 31 -36.35 -8.12 -50.26
CA VAL A 31 -34.98 -7.81 -49.86
C VAL A 31 -34.79 -6.31 -49.64
N SER A 32 -34.41 -5.93 -48.42
CA SER A 32 -33.75 -4.64 -48.11
C SER A 32 -32.76 -4.87 -46.98
N ILE A 33 -31.57 -4.28 -47.09
CA ILE A 33 -30.40 -4.68 -46.30
C ILE A 33 -30.48 -4.14 -44.86
N GLN A 34 -30.45 -5.04 -43.87
CA GLN A 34 -29.98 -4.73 -42.51
C GLN A 34 -29.10 -5.88 -41.99
N PRO A 35 -28.02 -5.59 -41.23
CA PRO A 35 -27.29 -6.61 -40.49
C PRO A 35 -28.16 -7.17 -39.35
N GLN A 36 -28.34 -8.48 -39.30
CA GLN A 36 -29.00 -9.13 -38.17
C GLN A 36 -28.08 -9.18 -36.93
N SER A 37 -28.61 -8.72 -35.80
CA SER A 37 -28.29 -9.26 -34.47
C SER A 37 -29.21 -10.47 -34.17
N VAL A 38 -29.28 -10.91 -32.90
CA VAL A 38 -30.12 -12.01 -32.34
C VAL A 38 -29.50 -13.42 -32.48
N ASP A 39 -29.32 -14.23 -31.42
CA ASP A 39 -29.11 -13.91 -29.99
C ASP A 39 -28.22 -15.04 -29.35
N ILE A 40 -28.44 -15.75 -28.22
CA ILE A 40 -29.52 -15.87 -27.22
C ILE A 40 -28.95 -16.29 -25.83
N SER A 41 -29.80 -16.20 -24.80
CA SER A 41 -29.82 -16.92 -23.50
C SER A 41 -29.00 -18.22 -23.38
N GLY A 42 -28.39 -18.59 -22.24
CA GLY A 42 -28.46 -18.01 -20.88
C GLY A 42 -29.48 -18.71 -19.95
N VAL A 43 -29.05 -19.13 -18.75
CA VAL A 43 -29.80 -19.38 -17.50
C VAL A 43 -28.75 -19.63 -16.40
N ALA A 44 -29.07 -19.38 -15.13
CA ALA A 44 -28.16 -19.56 -14.00
C ALA A 44 -28.84 -20.30 -12.84
N GLU A 45 -28.07 -21.06 -12.05
CA GLU A 45 -28.18 -21.25 -10.59
C GLU A 45 -27.12 -22.26 -10.08
N GLY A 46 -26.78 -22.22 -8.79
CA GLY A 46 -25.97 -23.25 -8.11
C GLY A 46 -24.66 -22.77 -7.45
N GLN A 47 -24.48 -23.11 -6.16
CA GLN A 47 -23.26 -22.99 -5.35
C GLN A 47 -22.34 -24.23 -5.60
N ASP A 48 -21.09 -24.36 -5.14
CA ASP A 48 -20.50 -23.90 -3.87
C ASP A 48 -18.94 -23.78 -3.86
N LEU A 49 -18.37 -23.49 -2.69
CA LEU A 49 -17.01 -23.01 -2.35
C LEU A 49 -15.80 -23.94 -2.63
N SER A 50 -14.66 -23.34 -3.00
CA SER A 50 -13.39 -23.42 -2.20
C SER A 50 -12.27 -22.46 -2.66
N ASN A 51 -11.76 -21.64 -1.72
CA ASN A 51 -10.47 -20.94 -1.58
C ASN A 51 -9.46 -20.74 -2.76
N SER A 52 -8.63 -19.69 -2.85
CA SER A 52 -8.76 -18.22 -2.68
C SER A 52 -7.36 -17.55 -2.59
N SER A 53 -6.81 -16.99 -3.68
CA SER A 53 -5.76 -15.93 -3.67
C SER A 53 -5.30 -15.51 -5.09
N GLN A 54 -6.12 -14.72 -5.77
CA GLN A 54 -5.75 -13.92 -6.95
C GLN A 54 -6.34 -12.52 -6.76
N PRO A 55 -5.65 -11.43 -7.16
CA PRO A 55 -6.26 -10.10 -7.17
C PRO A 55 -7.43 -10.08 -8.17
N THR A 56 -8.58 -9.56 -7.72
CA THR A 56 -9.80 -9.51 -8.52
C THR A 56 -9.71 -8.50 -9.66
N LYS A 57 -10.38 -8.77 -10.78
CA LYS A 57 -10.40 -7.88 -11.94
C LYS A 57 -11.32 -6.68 -11.68
N SER A 58 -10.77 -5.47 -11.61
CA SER A 58 -11.54 -4.26 -11.90
C SER A 58 -11.99 -4.26 -13.37
N SER A 59 -13.15 -3.68 -13.68
CA SER A 59 -13.77 -3.75 -15.01
C SER A 59 -14.31 -2.40 -15.45
N LEU A 60 -14.29 -2.15 -16.76
CA LEU A 60 -14.85 -0.94 -17.36
C LEU A 60 -16.25 -1.15 -17.90
N LYS A 61 -16.97 -0.03 -17.98
CA LYS A 61 -18.02 0.18 -18.98
C LYS A 61 -17.66 1.42 -19.80
N THR A 62 -17.96 1.39 -21.09
CA THR A 62 -18.06 2.58 -21.93
C THR A 62 -19.52 3.02 -21.92
N GLN A 63 -19.78 4.33 -21.93
CA GLN A 63 -21.12 4.88 -22.03
C GLN A 63 -21.23 5.74 -23.28
N ASP A 64 -22.06 5.32 -24.22
CA ASP A 64 -22.45 6.16 -25.35
C ASP A 64 -23.29 7.35 -24.86
N ALA A 65 -23.07 8.51 -25.47
CA ALA A 65 -23.67 9.78 -25.05
C ALA A 65 -25.16 9.92 -25.44
N THR A 66 -26.02 8.94 -25.12
CA THR A 66 -27.50 9.06 -25.25
C THR A 66 -28.29 7.98 -24.49
N SER A 67 -28.35 8.06 -23.15
CA SER A 67 -29.53 7.61 -22.37
C SER A 67 -29.42 8.00 -20.88
N GLY A 68 -30.57 8.26 -20.23
CA GLY A 68 -30.64 8.65 -18.82
C GLY A 68 -30.84 7.48 -17.85
N ASN A 69 -30.61 7.77 -16.56
CA ASN A 69 -30.95 6.94 -15.40
C ASN A 69 -30.41 5.50 -15.36
N LYS A 70 -29.16 5.37 -14.91
CA LYS A 70 -28.74 4.33 -13.97
C LYS A 70 -27.70 4.89 -12.99
N SER A 71 -27.54 4.25 -11.83
CA SER A 71 -26.88 4.80 -10.65
C SER A 71 -25.40 5.17 -10.88
N ILE A 72 -25.09 6.46 -10.71
CA ILE A 72 -23.73 7.02 -10.81
C ILE A 72 -22.93 6.65 -9.55
N ILE A 73 -21.79 5.99 -9.72
CA ILE A 73 -20.89 5.63 -8.61
C ILE A 73 -19.97 6.82 -8.31
N LYS A 74 -20.37 7.67 -7.34
CA LYS A 74 -19.58 8.83 -6.89
C LYS A 74 -18.29 8.37 -6.20
N GLY A 75 -17.21 8.15 -6.94
CA GLY A 75 -16.01 7.46 -6.44
C GLY A 75 -14.94 8.33 -5.76
N ILE A 76 -14.36 9.29 -6.50
CA ILE A 76 -12.89 9.47 -6.51
C ILE A 76 -12.38 10.80 -5.92
N GLU A 77 -13.18 11.46 -5.08
CA GLU A 77 -12.85 12.75 -4.47
C GLU A 77 -11.57 12.64 -3.60
N GLY A 78 -10.61 13.54 -3.85
CA GLY A 78 -9.30 13.54 -3.18
C GLY A 78 -8.23 12.62 -3.78
N ALA A 79 -8.43 11.99 -4.94
CA ALA A 79 -7.38 11.24 -5.62
C ALA A 79 -6.48 12.12 -6.51
N HIS A 80 -5.21 11.74 -6.63
CA HIS A 80 -4.29 12.26 -7.62
C HIS A 80 -4.39 11.44 -8.91
N VAL A 81 -4.56 12.12 -10.04
CA VAL A 81 -4.61 11.49 -11.36
C VAL A 81 -3.44 11.99 -12.19
N THR A 82 -2.58 11.07 -12.63
CA THR A 82 -1.50 11.36 -13.59
C THR A 82 -1.86 10.75 -14.94
N VAL A 83 -1.76 11.55 -16.00
CA VAL A 83 -1.97 11.11 -17.38
C VAL A 83 -0.67 11.28 -18.16
N GLU A 84 -0.16 10.19 -18.72
CA GLU A 84 1.07 10.08 -19.50
C GLU A 84 0.70 9.62 -20.92
N SER A 85 1.10 10.36 -21.96
CA SER A 85 0.88 9.92 -23.34
C SER A 85 2.07 9.17 -23.91
N SER A 86 1.85 8.44 -25.00
CA SER A 86 2.90 7.87 -25.85
C SER A 86 3.78 8.92 -26.54
N TYR A 87 3.53 10.22 -26.32
CA TYR A 87 4.37 11.35 -26.74
C TYR A 87 5.33 11.79 -25.61
N GLY A 88 5.27 11.16 -24.43
CA GLY A 88 6.04 11.54 -23.25
C GLY A 88 5.48 12.74 -22.47
N ASP A 89 4.38 13.35 -22.94
CA ASP A 89 3.72 14.45 -22.23
C ASP A 89 3.03 13.92 -20.96
N LYS A 90 3.26 14.60 -19.84
CA LYS A 90 2.79 14.20 -18.51
C LYS A 90 2.02 15.34 -17.87
N LYS A 91 0.77 15.06 -17.50
CA LYS A 91 -0.11 16.02 -16.83
C LYS A 91 -0.69 15.41 -15.57
N GLY A 92 -0.48 16.10 -14.45
CA GLY A 92 -1.31 15.92 -13.26
C GLY A 92 -2.67 16.58 -13.51
N LEU A 93 -3.75 15.89 -13.15
CA LEU A 93 -5.10 16.41 -13.16
C LEU A 93 -5.66 16.40 -11.73
N ILE A 94 -6.26 17.51 -11.33
CA ILE A 94 -7.03 17.60 -10.09
C ILE A 94 -8.42 17.01 -10.35
N THR A 95 -8.95 16.27 -9.38
CA THR A 95 -10.27 15.62 -9.50
C THR A 95 -11.38 16.64 -9.72
N VAL A 96 -12.17 16.49 -10.79
CA VAL A 96 -13.41 17.26 -10.99
C VAL A 96 -14.56 16.54 -10.28
N LYS A 97 -15.52 17.33 -9.81
CA LYS A 97 -16.69 16.92 -8.99
C LYS A 97 -17.39 15.66 -9.53
N ASP A 98 -17.80 14.78 -8.62
CA ASP A 98 -18.27 13.40 -8.85
C ASP A 98 -17.21 12.37 -9.28
N GLY A 99 -15.93 12.73 -9.44
CA GLY A 99 -14.86 11.78 -9.77
C GLY A 99 -14.74 11.46 -11.26
N ARG A 100 -15.31 12.32 -12.13
CA ARG A 100 -15.09 12.28 -13.58
C ARG A 100 -13.92 13.18 -13.92
N PHE A 101 -13.01 12.75 -14.79
CA PHE A 101 -11.87 13.54 -15.21
C PHE A 101 -11.83 13.70 -16.74
N PHE A 102 -11.49 14.91 -17.19
CA PHE A 102 -11.43 15.27 -18.61
C PHE A 102 -9.97 15.36 -19.05
N ILE A 103 -9.59 14.58 -20.06
CA ILE A 103 -8.30 14.75 -20.72
C ILE A 103 -8.41 15.93 -21.69
N SER A 104 -7.72 17.03 -21.40
CA SER A 104 -7.67 18.23 -22.25
C SER A 104 -6.24 18.73 -22.44
N GLY A 105 -5.91 19.14 -23.66
CA GLY A 105 -4.60 19.72 -24.01
C GLY A 105 -3.39 18.80 -23.79
N LEU A 106 -3.57 17.50 -23.60
CA LEU A 106 -2.49 16.50 -23.57
C LEU A 106 -1.90 16.37 -24.98
N LYS A 107 -0.58 16.47 -25.14
CA LYS A 107 0.08 16.23 -26.44
C LYS A 107 0.07 14.74 -26.74
N VAL A 108 -0.47 14.40 -27.91
CA VAL A 108 -0.77 13.03 -28.34
C VAL A 108 -0.44 12.87 -29.83
N ASN A 109 -0.10 11.66 -30.25
CA ASN A 109 0.38 11.41 -31.61
C ASN A 109 -0.77 11.53 -32.62
N PRO A 110 -0.68 12.40 -33.66
CA PRO A 110 -1.73 12.54 -34.67
C PRO A 110 -2.06 11.24 -35.43
N ASN A 111 -1.15 10.26 -35.45
CA ASN A 111 -1.31 8.98 -36.14
C ASN A 111 -1.64 7.80 -35.19
N GLY A 112 -2.12 8.09 -33.98
CA GLY A 112 -2.49 7.08 -32.99
C GLY A 112 -1.36 6.69 -32.04
N GLY A 113 -1.70 6.04 -30.93
CA GLY A 113 -0.75 5.72 -29.87
C GLY A 113 -1.41 5.17 -28.62
N TRP A 114 -0.87 5.54 -27.45
CA TRP A 114 -1.45 5.17 -26.16
C TRP A 114 -1.47 6.32 -25.15
N VAL A 115 -2.35 6.21 -24.16
CA VAL A 115 -2.42 7.09 -22.98
C VAL A 115 -2.50 6.21 -21.74
N LYS A 116 -1.52 6.33 -20.86
CA LYS A 116 -1.50 5.70 -19.54
C LYS A 116 -2.13 6.65 -18.53
N ILE A 117 -3.18 6.17 -17.88
CA ILE A 117 -3.85 6.84 -16.77
C ILE A 117 -3.42 6.11 -15.50
N THR A 118 -2.89 6.85 -14.54
CA THR A 118 -2.54 6.37 -13.19
C THR A 118 -3.41 7.13 -12.20
N VAL A 119 -4.17 6.42 -11.36
CA VAL A 119 -4.99 6.99 -10.30
C VAL A 119 -4.50 6.47 -8.96
N GLU A 120 -4.13 7.39 -8.07
CA GLU A 120 -3.56 7.11 -6.76
C GLU A 120 -4.35 7.86 -5.67
N ARG A 121 -4.82 7.11 -4.67
CA ARG A 121 -5.59 7.63 -3.52
C ARG A 121 -5.14 6.87 -2.28
N GLU A 122 -4.91 7.59 -1.18
CA GLU A 122 -4.67 6.94 0.12
C GLU A 122 -5.85 6.01 0.49
N GLY A 123 -5.51 4.84 1.04
CA GLY A 123 -6.44 3.75 1.30
C GLY A 123 -6.48 2.66 0.21
N PHE A 124 -6.13 2.98 -1.04
CA PHE A 124 -6.48 2.14 -2.19
C PHE A 124 -5.29 1.66 -3.04
N ALA A 125 -5.51 0.57 -3.76
CA ALA A 125 -4.58 0.06 -4.76
C ALA A 125 -4.48 1.03 -5.95
N ARG A 126 -3.24 1.37 -6.32
CA ARG A 126 -2.90 2.16 -7.52
C ARG A 126 -3.55 1.55 -8.76
N TYR A 127 -4.50 2.26 -9.35
CA TYR A 127 -5.11 1.88 -10.61
C TYR A 127 -4.28 2.41 -11.77
N GLU A 128 -3.83 1.52 -12.65
CA GLU A 128 -3.20 1.89 -13.92
C GLU A 128 -4.00 1.34 -15.09
N LYS A 129 -4.27 2.18 -16.09
CA LYS A 129 -4.84 1.74 -17.37
C LYS A 129 -4.16 2.41 -18.55
N VAL A 130 -3.76 1.59 -19.52
CA VAL A 130 -3.33 2.06 -20.84
C VAL A 130 -4.54 2.01 -21.80
N LEU A 131 -4.95 3.17 -22.30
CA LEU A 131 -5.81 3.31 -23.47
C LEU A 131 -4.95 3.27 -24.73
N LYS A 132 -5.47 2.68 -25.81
CA LYS A 132 -4.92 2.81 -27.17
C LYS A 132 -5.93 3.57 -28.02
N TYR A 133 -5.44 4.39 -28.94
CA TYR A 133 -6.26 5.22 -29.85
C TYR A 133 -5.63 5.28 -31.25
N ASN A 134 -6.44 5.46 -32.28
CA ASN A 134 -5.96 5.62 -33.66
C ASN A 134 -6.06 7.08 -34.16
N ASP A 135 -7.15 7.78 -33.84
CA ASP A 135 -7.32 9.23 -34.00
C ASP A 135 -7.28 9.93 -32.62
N PRO A 136 -6.52 11.03 -32.43
CA PRO A 136 -6.57 11.86 -31.21
C PRO A 136 -7.98 12.30 -30.75
N LYS A 137 -8.98 12.30 -31.64
CA LYS A 137 -10.38 12.58 -31.28
C LYS A 137 -11.01 11.49 -30.41
N GLU A 138 -10.48 10.26 -30.40
CA GLU A 138 -10.96 9.15 -29.57
C GLU A 138 -10.70 9.37 -28.06
N ILE A 139 -9.78 10.30 -27.72
CA ILE A 139 -9.34 10.56 -26.34
C ILE A 139 -9.56 12.01 -25.88
N ASN A 140 -9.66 12.98 -26.79
CA ASN A 140 -10.02 14.36 -26.43
C ASN A 140 -11.48 14.44 -25.99
N GLY A 141 -11.73 14.82 -24.74
CA GLY A 141 -13.07 14.86 -24.16
C GLY A 141 -13.61 13.50 -23.69
N LEU A 142 -12.80 12.43 -23.76
CA LEU A 142 -13.16 11.12 -23.22
C LEU A 142 -13.31 11.21 -21.70
N ILE A 143 -14.47 10.80 -21.18
CA ILE A 143 -14.72 10.63 -19.75
C ILE A 143 -14.30 9.21 -19.37
N ILE A 144 -13.40 9.07 -18.40
CA ILE A 144 -12.98 7.79 -17.85
C ILE A 144 -13.49 7.66 -16.40
N GLU A 145 -14.05 6.50 -16.08
CA GLU A 145 -14.30 6.08 -14.70
C GLU A 145 -13.19 5.11 -14.27
N ALA A 146 -12.70 5.27 -13.04
CA ALA A 146 -11.71 4.38 -12.43
C ALA A 146 -12.27 3.81 -11.12
N LEU A 147 -12.18 2.48 -10.97
CA LEU A 147 -12.52 1.79 -9.74
C LEU A 147 -11.22 1.42 -9.02
N LEU A 148 -11.13 1.83 -7.77
CA LEU A 148 -9.98 1.64 -6.89
C LEU A 148 -10.34 0.58 -5.84
N ASP A 149 -9.57 -0.51 -5.76
CA ASP A 149 -9.79 -1.55 -4.75
C ASP A 149 -9.12 -1.14 -3.41
N PRO A 150 -9.80 -1.22 -2.26
CA PRO A 150 -9.18 -0.91 -0.97
C PRO A 150 -8.14 -1.97 -0.58
N ILE A 151 -7.03 -1.55 0.01
CA ILE A 151 -5.95 -2.48 0.42
C ILE A 151 -6.26 -3.06 1.80
N LYS A 152 -6.00 -4.36 1.97
CA LYS A 152 -5.80 -4.98 3.29
C LYS A 152 -4.33 -5.35 3.46
N ILE A 153 -3.68 -4.78 4.47
CA ILE A 153 -2.29 -5.05 4.83
C ILE A 153 -2.29 -5.91 6.09
N THR A 154 -1.95 -7.20 5.99
CA THR A 154 -1.83 -8.10 7.15
C THR A 154 -0.36 -8.46 7.40
N LYS A 155 0.08 -8.39 8.65
CA LYS A 155 1.42 -8.76 9.11
C LYS A 155 1.34 -9.67 10.33
N VAL A 156 2.06 -10.79 10.29
CA VAL A 156 2.34 -11.61 11.47
C VAL A 156 3.59 -11.04 12.17
N ILE A 157 3.49 -10.88 13.48
CA ILE A 157 4.52 -10.30 14.35
C ILE A 157 4.91 -11.39 15.36
N PRO A 158 6.03 -12.10 15.15
CA PRO A 158 6.59 -13.02 16.14
C PRO A 158 7.02 -12.26 17.39
N LEU A 159 6.67 -12.78 18.57
CA LEU A 159 6.99 -12.14 19.85
C LEU A 159 8.28 -12.68 20.47
N THR A 160 8.81 -13.79 19.97
CA THR A 160 9.98 -14.52 20.48
C THR A 160 11.19 -13.63 20.73
N ASP A 161 11.49 -12.67 19.84
CA ASP A 161 12.61 -11.73 20.01
C ASP A 161 12.22 -10.48 20.83
N GLN A 162 10.94 -10.09 20.81
CA GLN A 162 10.48 -8.83 21.39
C GLN A 162 10.23 -8.92 22.92
N LEU A 163 9.97 -10.13 23.43
CA LEU A 163 9.71 -10.42 24.85
C LEU A 163 10.96 -10.47 25.74
N ASN A 164 12.17 -10.37 25.18
CA ASN A 164 13.42 -10.73 25.87
C ASN A 164 14.09 -9.60 26.67
N LEU A 165 13.73 -8.35 26.41
CA LEU A 165 14.18 -7.18 27.18
C LEU A 165 13.09 -6.71 28.15
N THR A 166 13.48 -6.23 29.32
CA THR A 166 12.64 -5.55 30.32
C THR A 166 13.32 -4.30 30.88
N SER A 167 12.55 -3.37 31.44
CA SER A 167 13.07 -2.13 32.04
C SER A 167 14.08 -2.37 33.18
N GLN A 168 13.93 -3.49 33.91
CA GLN A 168 14.87 -3.93 34.96
C GLN A 168 16.28 -4.25 34.43
N GLN A 169 16.42 -4.49 33.12
CA GLN A 169 17.71 -4.78 32.47
C GLN A 169 18.33 -3.56 31.78
N THR A 170 17.50 -2.62 31.30
CA THR A 170 17.96 -1.48 30.48
C THR A 170 17.84 -0.11 31.16
N GLY A 171 17.08 -0.02 32.26
CA GLY A 171 16.71 1.25 32.90
C GLY A 171 15.62 2.03 32.16
N ASN A 172 15.12 1.54 31.02
CA ASN A 172 14.12 2.25 30.21
C ASN A 172 12.71 1.62 30.37
N PRO A 173 11.72 2.36 30.90
CA PRO A 173 10.34 1.89 31.02
C PRO A 173 9.64 1.51 29.70
N GLU A 174 10.13 1.95 28.53
CA GLU A 174 9.61 1.47 27.24
C GLU A 174 9.91 0.00 26.97
N ASP A 175 11.01 -0.54 27.51
CA ASP A 175 11.44 -1.89 27.18
C ASP A 175 10.58 -2.98 27.85
N ASP A 176 9.59 -2.61 28.67
CA ASP A 176 8.52 -3.52 29.12
C ASP A 176 7.35 -3.64 28.11
N PHE A 177 7.38 -2.91 27.00
CA PHE A 177 6.29 -2.84 26.01
C PHE A 177 6.70 -3.32 24.60
N VAL A 178 5.71 -3.83 23.86
CA VAL A 178 5.75 -4.14 22.43
C VAL A 178 4.86 -3.12 21.71
N SER A 179 5.50 -2.14 21.07
CA SER A 179 4.82 -1.20 20.18
C SER A 179 4.48 -1.89 18.85
N ILE A 180 3.22 -1.81 18.42
CA ILE A 180 2.80 -2.10 17.05
C ILE A 180 2.34 -0.79 16.43
N ALA A 181 2.84 -0.44 15.25
CA ALA A 181 2.49 0.80 14.58
C ALA A 181 2.16 0.61 13.10
N VAL A 182 1.26 1.46 12.61
CA VAL A 182 1.07 1.72 11.18
C VAL A 182 1.86 2.98 10.86
N VAL A 183 2.88 2.87 10.01
CA VAL A 183 3.63 4.02 9.51
C VAL A 183 3.36 4.24 8.02
N LYS A 184 3.37 5.51 7.61
CA LYS A 184 3.08 5.99 6.26
C LYS A 184 4.29 6.74 5.73
N ASP A 185 4.64 6.50 4.47
CA ASP A 185 5.52 7.37 3.69
C ASP A 185 4.69 8.53 3.10
N PRO A 186 4.96 9.80 3.44
CA PRO A 186 4.18 10.94 2.94
C PRO A 186 4.38 11.22 1.45
N TYR A 187 5.47 10.76 0.83
CA TYR A 187 5.72 10.98 -0.60
C TYR A 187 5.04 9.96 -1.50
N THR A 188 4.85 8.72 -1.01
CA THR A 188 4.22 7.63 -1.77
C THR A 188 2.83 7.23 -1.24
N ASN A 189 2.37 7.85 -0.14
CA ASN A 189 1.19 7.47 0.64
C ASN A 189 1.16 5.99 1.08
N LYS A 190 2.29 5.28 1.01
CA LYS A 190 2.35 3.85 1.29
C LYS A 190 2.37 3.59 2.80
N GLN A 191 1.30 2.94 3.28
CA GLN A 191 1.21 2.43 4.65
C GLN A 191 1.99 1.09 4.79
N GLN A 192 2.51 0.83 5.98
CA GLN A 192 3.10 -0.46 6.37
C GLN A 192 2.97 -0.68 7.90
N ILE A 193 2.84 -1.95 8.31
CA ILE A 193 2.85 -2.33 9.74
C ILE A 193 4.30 -2.61 10.16
N LEU A 194 4.73 -2.02 11.28
CA LEU A 194 6.03 -2.28 11.93
C LEU A 194 5.82 -2.58 13.42
N SER A 195 6.79 -3.24 14.08
CA SER A 195 6.74 -3.44 15.54
C SER A 195 8.10 -3.43 16.24
N GLY A 196 8.10 -3.09 17.53
CA GLY A 196 9.27 -3.18 18.41
C GLY A 196 10.54 -2.54 17.84
N GLN A 197 11.63 -3.32 17.76
CA GLN A 197 12.92 -2.83 17.26
C GLN A 197 12.93 -2.55 15.75
N GLU A 198 12.04 -3.17 14.97
CA GLU A 198 11.89 -2.85 13.54
C GLU A 198 11.35 -1.43 13.37
N LEU A 199 10.30 -1.07 14.12
CA LEU A 199 9.74 0.28 14.18
C LEU A 199 10.81 1.32 14.59
N LYS A 200 11.48 1.08 15.73
CA LYS A 200 12.55 1.97 16.23
C LYS A 200 13.72 2.09 15.25
N THR A 201 13.99 1.06 14.45
CA THR A 201 15.05 1.10 13.41
C THR A 201 14.60 1.86 12.16
N GLN A 202 13.38 1.68 11.67
CA GLN A 202 12.92 2.34 10.45
C GLN A 202 12.72 3.85 10.64
N LEU A 203 12.14 4.27 11.77
CA LEU A 203 12.00 5.70 12.09
C LEU A 203 13.35 6.43 12.23
N ARG A 204 14.40 5.72 12.69
CA ARG A 204 15.79 6.24 12.71
C ARG A 204 16.44 6.29 11.33
N LYS A 205 16.05 5.42 10.40
CA LYS A 205 16.61 5.35 9.03
C LYS A 205 15.93 6.30 8.05
N ASN A 206 14.64 6.58 8.25
CA ASN A 206 13.86 7.49 7.43
C ASN A 206 13.01 8.39 8.33
N SER A 207 13.53 9.58 8.63
CA SER A 207 12.89 10.63 9.42
C SER A 207 11.56 11.13 8.85
N ASN A 208 11.27 10.83 7.58
CA ASN A 208 10.08 11.30 6.90
C ASN A 208 8.89 10.34 7.07
N LEU A 209 9.09 9.15 7.65
CA LEU A 209 7.99 8.23 7.96
C LEU A 209 7.11 8.80 9.08
N ILE A 210 5.80 8.84 8.83
CA ILE A 210 4.79 9.30 9.78
C ILE A 210 4.12 8.09 10.43
N THR A 211 4.28 7.91 11.75
CA THR A 211 3.45 6.98 12.52
C THR A 211 2.01 7.49 12.54
N VAL A 212 1.11 6.81 11.82
CA VAL A 212 -0.33 7.16 11.74
C VAL A 212 -1.06 6.69 12.99
N TRP A 213 -0.72 5.47 13.46
CA TRP A 213 -1.31 4.83 14.63
C TRP A 213 -0.26 3.98 15.35
N GLN A 214 -0.31 3.94 16.69
CA GLN A 214 0.50 3.03 17.51
C GLN A 214 -0.27 2.54 18.73
N LEU A 215 -0.08 1.25 19.05
CA LEU A 215 -0.56 0.58 20.26
C LEU A 215 0.63 -0.05 21.00
N ASP A 216 0.77 0.26 22.29
CA ASP A 216 1.81 -0.28 23.16
C ASP A 216 1.25 -1.38 24.09
N ILE A 217 1.77 -2.61 23.93
CA ILE A 217 1.30 -3.82 24.61
C ILE A 217 2.30 -4.24 25.68
N ASN A 218 1.88 -4.54 26.91
CA ASN A 218 2.80 -4.92 27.98
C ASN A 218 3.27 -6.39 27.83
N LYS A 219 4.59 -6.60 27.84
CA LYS A 219 5.25 -7.90 27.63
C LYS A 219 4.90 -8.96 28.66
N GLN A 220 4.59 -8.58 29.90
CA GLN A 220 4.25 -9.56 30.95
C GLN A 220 2.92 -10.27 30.66
N LEU A 221 2.02 -9.64 29.90
CA LEU A 221 0.68 -10.19 29.64
C LEU A 221 0.64 -11.07 28.40
N LEU A 222 1.45 -10.76 27.40
CA LEU A 222 1.79 -11.68 26.32
C LEU A 222 2.38 -12.99 26.88
N LYS A 223 3.21 -12.89 27.95
CA LYS A 223 3.74 -14.05 28.68
C LYS A 223 2.70 -14.76 29.56
N GLN A 224 1.71 -14.06 30.12
CA GLN A 224 0.64 -14.67 30.93
C GLN A 224 -0.49 -15.32 30.09
N GLN A 225 -0.55 -15.04 28.80
CA GLN A 225 -1.59 -15.52 27.88
C GLN A 225 -1.01 -16.42 26.78
N ASP A 226 0.19 -16.98 26.99
CA ASP A 226 0.93 -17.84 26.04
C ASP A 226 0.94 -17.30 24.60
N THR A 227 0.98 -15.97 24.46
CA THR A 227 0.86 -15.29 23.17
C THR A 227 2.23 -15.26 22.49
N THR A 228 2.38 -16.06 21.44
CA THR A 228 3.65 -16.29 20.73
C THR A 228 3.79 -15.46 19.46
N ALA A 229 2.66 -15.06 18.86
CA ALA A 229 2.62 -14.13 17.75
C ALA A 229 1.34 -13.27 17.79
N LEU A 230 1.43 -12.07 17.23
CA LEU A 230 0.27 -11.21 16.96
C LEU A 230 0.07 -11.08 15.45
N ILE A 231 -1.19 -11.06 15.01
CA ILE A 231 -1.59 -10.85 13.62
C ILE A 231 -2.26 -9.48 13.55
N ALA A 232 -1.52 -8.48 13.07
CA ALA A 232 -2.04 -7.14 12.86
C ALA A 232 -2.52 -6.99 11.41
N SER A 233 -3.68 -6.36 11.21
CA SER A 233 -4.24 -6.08 9.88
C SER A 233 -4.74 -4.64 9.81
N VAL A 234 -4.21 -3.84 8.89
CA VAL A 234 -4.87 -2.61 8.43
C VAL A 234 -5.86 -3.01 7.34
N ASN A 235 -7.09 -2.52 7.44
CA ASN A 235 -8.19 -2.83 6.52
C ASN A 235 -8.77 -1.49 6.06
N ASN A 236 -8.61 -1.17 4.78
CA ASN A 236 -8.98 0.14 4.29
C ASN A 236 -10.44 0.14 3.81
N TYR A 237 -11.16 1.24 4.03
CA TYR A 237 -12.62 1.24 3.93
C TYR A 237 -13.13 2.16 2.82
N ASP A 238 -13.76 1.53 1.82
CA ASP A 238 -14.56 2.24 0.81
C ASP A 238 -16.00 2.52 1.30
N PRO A 239 -16.41 3.79 1.50
CA PRO A 239 -17.79 4.15 1.83
C PRO A 239 -18.78 4.03 0.65
N LYS A 240 -18.36 3.61 -0.56
CA LYS A 240 -19.25 3.41 -1.72
C LYS A 240 -19.52 1.94 -2.05
N ASN A 241 -18.71 1.00 -1.57
CA ASN A 241 -18.99 -0.44 -1.65
C ASN A 241 -20.24 -0.79 -0.83
N SER A 242 -21.25 -1.38 -1.46
CA SER A 242 -22.52 -1.69 -0.79
C SER A 242 -22.41 -2.72 0.36
N GLU A 243 -21.42 -3.63 0.33
CA GLU A 243 -21.14 -4.58 1.43
C GLU A 243 -20.30 -3.95 2.56
N HIS A 244 -19.77 -2.75 2.34
CA HIS A 244 -19.18 -1.90 3.36
C HIS A 244 -20.23 -0.95 3.93
N MET A 245 -21.08 -0.34 3.10
CA MET A 245 -22.23 0.47 3.55
C MET A 245 -23.24 -0.31 4.40
N LYS A 246 -23.46 -1.60 4.14
CA LYS A 246 -24.27 -2.48 5.02
C LYS A 246 -23.66 -2.69 6.42
N LYS A 247 -22.36 -2.41 6.56
CA LYS A 247 -21.58 -2.40 7.79
C LYS A 247 -21.21 -0.95 8.15
N PHE A 248 -22.04 -0.01 7.74
CA PHE A 248 -21.92 1.40 8.08
C PHE A 248 -23.12 1.83 8.91
N PRO A 249 -22.93 2.70 9.92
CA PRO A 249 -24.04 3.22 10.68
C PRO A 249 -24.96 4.11 9.81
N THR A 250 -26.26 3.86 9.92
CA THR A 250 -27.23 4.95 9.94
C THR A 250 -27.27 5.67 11.29
N ASP A 251 -26.47 5.24 12.26
CA ASP A 251 -26.43 5.77 13.61
C ASP A 251 -25.93 7.22 13.68
N VAL A 252 -26.28 7.80 14.81
CA VAL A 252 -26.09 9.20 15.16
C VAL A 252 -25.31 9.31 16.46
N ASN A 253 -24.66 10.44 16.70
CA ASN A 253 -24.09 10.74 18.00
C ASN A 253 -25.18 10.89 19.08
N GLN A 254 -24.77 11.06 20.34
CA GLN A 254 -25.66 11.28 21.49
C GLN A 254 -26.64 12.48 21.35
N ASN A 255 -26.47 13.34 20.34
CA ASN A 255 -27.32 14.50 20.03
C ASN A 255 -28.20 14.32 18.77
N GLY A 256 -28.16 13.17 18.09
CA GLY A 256 -28.94 12.91 16.87
C GLY A 256 -28.27 13.35 15.55
N GLN A 257 -26.98 13.67 15.55
CA GLN A 257 -26.21 14.10 14.37
C GLN A 257 -25.51 12.91 13.70
N LYS A 258 -25.38 12.90 12.36
CA LYS A 258 -24.99 11.72 11.59
C LYS A 258 -23.48 11.62 11.43
N LEU A 259 -22.90 10.47 11.75
CA LEU A 259 -21.45 10.26 11.62
C LEU A 259 -21.03 10.22 10.13
N VAL A 260 -20.09 11.08 9.73
CA VAL A 260 -19.52 11.16 8.37
C VAL A 260 -17.98 11.07 8.43
N SER A 261 -17.35 10.37 7.50
CA SER A 261 -15.90 10.48 7.26
C SER A 261 -15.56 10.22 5.78
N ALA A 262 -14.35 10.58 5.38
CA ALA A 262 -13.82 10.43 4.01
C ALA A 262 -13.24 9.03 3.72
N GLY A 263 -12.95 8.27 4.78
CA GLY A 263 -12.51 6.88 4.85
C GLY A 263 -12.89 6.31 6.23
N PHE A 264 -12.65 5.01 6.46
CA PHE A 264 -12.74 4.40 7.81
C PHE A 264 -11.71 3.27 7.91
N ASP A 265 -10.48 3.54 7.51
CA ASP A 265 -9.38 2.59 7.56
C ASP A 265 -9.16 2.15 9.03
N PHE A 266 -9.01 0.86 9.29
CA PHE A 266 -8.97 0.35 10.66
C PHE A 266 -7.95 -0.75 10.92
N VAL A 267 -7.42 -0.77 12.15
CA VAL A 267 -6.50 -1.81 12.64
C VAL A 267 -7.25 -2.85 13.47
N ASP A 268 -7.14 -4.11 13.04
CA ASP A 268 -7.55 -5.32 13.76
C ASP A 268 -6.27 -6.07 14.21
N VAL A 269 -6.20 -6.47 15.49
CA VAL A 269 -5.05 -7.20 16.06
C VAL A 269 -5.55 -8.47 16.76
N ARG A 270 -4.92 -9.61 16.45
CA ARG A 270 -5.30 -10.94 16.98
C ARG A 270 -4.09 -11.68 17.53
N ASP A 271 -4.31 -12.63 18.43
CA ASP A 271 -3.29 -13.61 18.82
C ASP A 271 -3.14 -14.73 17.77
N GLN A 272 -2.22 -15.67 18.00
CA GLN A 272 -1.98 -16.78 17.08
C GLN A 272 -3.18 -17.74 16.90
N SER A 273 -4.22 -17.66 17.74
CA SER A 273 -5.46 -18.43 17.60
C SER A 273 -6.54 -17.69 16.77
N GLY A 274 -6.27 -16.44 16.36
CA GLY A 274 -7.23 -15.59 15.64
C GLY A 274 -8.23 -14.87 16.55
N LYS A 275 -8.12 -15.05 17.88
CA LYS A 275 -8.90 -14.32 18.89
C LYS A 275 -8.44 -12.86 18.96
N PRO A 276 -9.35 -11.87 19.06
CA PRO A 276 -8.99 -10.46 19.15
C PRO A 276 -8.16 -10.16 20.41
N PHE A 277 -7.01 -9.53 20.23
CA PHE A 277 -6.08 -9.17 21.30
C PHE A 277 -6.50 -7.85 21.98
N THR A 278 -7.58 -7.90 22.77
CA THR A 278 -8.29 -6.73 23.36
C THR A 278 -7.40 -5.77 24.15
N LEU A 279 -7.81 -4.49 24.29
CA LEU A 279 -7.19 -3.56 25.24
C LEU A 279 -7.19 -4.09 26.70
N LYS A 280 -8.19 -4.90 27.06
CA LYS A 280 -8.24 -5.60 28.36
C LYS A 280 -7.14 -6.67 28.47
N ALA A 281 -6.85 -7.37 27.37
CA ALA A 281 -5.84 -8.41 27.28
C ALA A 281 -4.41 -7.87 27.12
N SER A 282 -4.22 -6.73 26.44
CA SER A 282 -2.90 -6.12 26.23
C SER A 282 -2.27 -5.54 27.49
N GLN A 283 -3.12 -5.16 28.47
CA GLN A 283 -2.72 -4.41 29.67
C GLN A 283 -3.22 -5.02 30.98
N GLY A 284 -4.10 -6.03 30.97
CA GLY A 284 -4.37 -6.92 32.11
C GLY A 284 -5.12 -6.27 33.29
N VAL A 285 -5.59 -5.04 33.09
CA VAL A 285 -6.15 -4.18 34.12
C VAL A 285 -7.64 -4.50 34.34
N THR A 286 -8.08 -4.66 35.59
CA THR A 286 -9.51 -4.62 35.88
C THR A 286 -10.01 -3.18 35.84
N LEU A 287 -11.32 -2.96 35.65
CA LEU A 287 -11.91 -1.61 35.75
C LEU A 287 -11.71 -0.97 37.14
N GLN A 288 -11.31 -1.77 38.13
CA GLN A 288 -11.07 -1.38 39.51
C GLN A 288 -9.59 -1.00 39.74
N ASP A 289 -8.65 -1.70 39.10
CA ASP A 289 -7.24 -1.30 39.03
C ASP A 289 -7.05 -0.01 38.22
N VAL A 290 -7.79 0.16 37.11
CA VAL A 290 -7.82 1.42 36.32
C VAL A 290 -8.14 2.61 37.23
N LYS A 291 -9.24 2.53 37.96
CA LYS A 291 -9.71 3.60 38.88
C LYS A 291 -8.79 3.85 40.08
N SER A 292 -7.73 3.05 40.25
CA SER A 292 -6.75 3.19 41.34
C SER A 292 -5.48 3.96 40.97
N GLN A 293 -5.36 4.48 39.74
CA GLN A 293 -4.20 5.25 39.23
C GLN A 293 -2.84 4.53 39.32
N LYS A 294 -2.83 3.19 39.43
CA LYS A 294 -1.62 2.38 39.70
C LYS A 294 -0.53 2.45 38.62
N TYR A 295 -0.85 2.92 37.41
CA TYR A 295 0.05 3.04 36.26
C TYR A 295 -0.30 4.29 35.41
N PRO A 296 0.02 5.51 35.87
CA PRO A 296 -0.70 6.72 35.46
C PRO A 296 -0.37 7.35 34.09
N GLU A 297 0.56 6.82 33.28
CA GLU A 297 1.10 7.57 32.11
C GLU A 297 1.08 6.87 30.73
N LYS A 298 0.84 5.55 30.65
CA LYS A 298 1.10 4.77 29.41
C LYS A 298 -0.07 3.87 28.93
N TYR A 299 -1.29 4.40 28.97
CA TYR A 299 -2.45 3.82 28.28
C TYR A 299 -2.80 4.61 27.01
N ARG A 300 -1.83 4.73 26.10
CA ARG A 300 -1.91 5.58 24.92
C ARG A 300 -2.19 4.73 23.66
N VAL A 301 -3.38 4.89 23.08
CA VAL A 301 -3.56 4.63 21.64
C VAL A 301 -3.14 5.92 20.94
N TRP A 302 -1.94 5.95 20.38
CA TRP A 302 -1.44 7.15 19.70
C TRP A 302 -2.09 7.20 18.32
N ARG A 303 -2.68 8.35 17.96
CA ARG A 303 -3.12 8.61 16.60
C ARG A 303 -2.65 9.96 16.10
N SER A 304 -2.01 9.97 14.94
CA SER A 304 -1.61 11.17 14.19
C SER A 304 -2.84 11.86 13.62
N ILE A 305 -2.98 13.17 13.85
CA ILE A 305 -4.08 13.99 13.33
C ILE A 305 -3.52 15.27 12.73
N ASP A 306 -3.97 15.59 11.52
CA ASP A 306 -3.69 16.83 10.81
C ASP A 306 -4.39 18.02 11.52
N GLY A 307 -3.64 19.08 11.85
CA GLY A 307 -4.16 20.25 12.56
C GLY A 307 -5.29 20.95 11.82
N SER A 308 -5.36 20.85 10.49
CA SER A 308 -6.47 21.40 9.70
C SER A 308 -7.81 20.69 9.95
N LEU A 309 -7.83 19.55 10.65
CA LEU A 309 -9.04 18.83 11.05
C LEU A 309 -9.51 19.18 12.47
N ILE A 310 -8.65 19.76 13.32
CA ILE A 310 -8.94 20.05 14.73
C ILE A 310 -9.59 21.43 14.82
N LYS A 311 -10.89 21.50 14.50
CA LYS A 311 -11.66 22.74 14.37
C LYS A 311 -12.40 23.18 15.64
N CYS A 312 -12.34 22.40 16.71
CA CYS A 312 -13.18 22.54 17.91
C CYS A 312 -12.69 21.69 19.09
N ASP A 313 -13.23 21.99 20.28
CA ASP A 313 -13.11 21.19 21.50
C ASP A 313 -14.49 20.59 21.82
N GLU A 314 -14.57 19.26 21.91
CA GLU A 314 -15.83 18.52 22.09
C GLU A 314 -16.27 18.35 23.56
N ASP A 315 -15.37 18.56 24.53
CA ASP A 315 -15.67 18.54 25.97
C ASP A 315 -14.77 19.54 26.74
N PRO A 316 -14.98 20.86 26.56
CA PRO A 316 -14.16 21.93 27.15
C PRO A 316 -14.29 22.04 28.69
N ASN A 317 -14.93 21.07 29.34
CA ASN A 317 -14.91 20.90 30.79
C ASN A 317 -13.70 20.07 31.26
N LYS A 318 -12.94 19.48 30.33
CA LYS A 318 -11.71 18.73 30.57
C LYS A 318 -10.47 19.57 30.31
N ALA A 319 -9.32 19.09 30.77
CA ALA A 319 -8.05 19.78 30.60
C ALA A 319 -7.44 19.48 29.21
N GLY A 320 -7.34 20.52 28.38
CA GLY A 320 -6.82 20.43 27.01
C GLY A 320 -7.89 20.08 25.98
N VAL A 321 -7.63 20.40 24.72
CA VAL A 321 -8.58 20.27 23.61
C VAL A 321 -9.01 18.81 23.45
N GLN A 322 -10.32 18.54 23.49
CA GLN A 322 -10.91 17.20 23.35
C GLN A 322 -11.49 16.98 21.95
N ILE A 323 -11.34 15.76 21.43
CA ILE A 323 -12.06 15.28 20.23
C ILE A 323 -12.74 13.92 20.48
N GLY A 324 -13.75 13.59 19.70
CA GLY A 324 -14.50 12.33 19.83
C GLY A 324 -13.76 11.15 19.20
N PHE A 325 -13.51 10.11 20.01
CA PHE A 325 -12.87 8.87 19.56
C PHE A 325 -13.90 7.74 19.40
N TYR A 326 -13.73 6.92 18.36
CA TYR A 326 -14.71 5.90 17.96
C TYR A 326 -14.03 4.57 17.62
N TYR A 327 -14.72 3.46 17.89
CA TYR A 327 -14.28 2.08 17.64
C TYR A 327 -15.38 1.29 16.89
N MET A 328 -15.02 0.27 16.13
CA MET A 328 -16.00 -0.57 15.42
C MET A 328 -16.40 -1.79 16.28
N TYR A 329 -17.66 -2.19 16.25
CA TYR A 329 -18.13 -3.39 16.94
C TYR A 329 -19.26 -4.09 16.19
N GLN A 330 -19.08 -5.37 15.87
CA GLN A 330 -20.09 -6.25 15.24
C GLN A 330 -20.76 -5.71 13.95
N GLY A 331 -20.24 -4.65 13.32
CA GLY A 331 -20.81 -4.01 12.13
C GLY A 331 -21.27 -2.55 12.34
N SER A 332 -21.15 -1.99 13.55
CA SER A 332 -21.51 -0.60 13.87
C SER A 332 -20.36 0.15 14.55
N TRP A 333 -20.13 1.41 14.17
CA TRP A 333 -19.22 2.31 14.89
C TRP A 333 -19.86 2.77 16.20
N ARG A 334 -19.07 2.84 17.26
CA ARG A 334 -19.48 3.24 18.61
C ARG A 334 -18.52 4.27 19.18
N PHE A 335 -19.05 5.18 19.99
CA PHE A 335 -18.27 6.18 20.70
C PHE A 335 -17.46 5.49 21.82
N LEU A 336 -16.14 5.59 21.78
CA LEU A 336 -15.24 5.11 22.82
C LEU A 336 -15.24 6.07 24.01
N GLY A 337 -15.05 7.36 23.71
CA GLY A 337 -14.72 8.40 24.68
C GLY A 337 -14.20 9.66 24.00
N TYR A 338 -13.73 10.62 24.79
CA TYR A 338 -13.00 11.77 24.29
C TYR A 338 -11.48 11.51 24.29
N ALA A 339 -10.74 12.18 23.43
CA ALA A 339 -9.28 12.11 23.35
C ALA A 339 -8.71 13.52 23.46
N THR A 340 -7.75 13.71 24.37
CA THR A 340 -7.00 14.96 24.50
C THR A 340 -6.00 15.08 23.35
N ILE A 341 -5.90 16.27 22.75
CA ILE A 341 -4.89 16.59 21.75
C ILE A 341 -3.57 16.95 22.43
N TYR A 342 -2.46 16.42 21.91
CA TYR A 342 -1.08 16.67 22.33
C TYR A 342 -0.25 17.21 21.16
N ASP A 343 0.62 18.17 21.43
CA ASP A 343 1.63 18.62 20.47
C ASP A 343 2.73 17.55 20.32
N LYS A 344 3.11 17.30 19.06
CA LYS A 344 4.04 16.24 18.66
C LYS A 344 5.51 16.56 18.97
N LYS A 345 5.87 17.83 19.21
CA LYS A 345 7.26 18.26 19.45
C LYS A 345 7.60 18.36 20.95
N SER A 346 6.61 18.71 21.76
CA SER A 346 6.73 18.93 23.21
C SER A 346 6.08 17.82 24.05
N GLU A 347 5.41 16.85 23.42
CA GLU A 347 4.64 15.77 24.05
C GLU A 347 3.67 16.23 25.15
N SER A 348 3.21 17.48 25.03
CA SER A 348 2.39 18.17 26.04
C SER A 348 0.94 18.37 25.54
N PRO A 349 -0.07 18.38 26.43
CA PRO A 349 -1.45 18.65 26.04
C PRO A 349 -1.61 20.03 25.39
N VAL A 350 -2.34 20.10 24.29
CA VAL A 350 -2.75 21.38 23.68
C VAL A 350 -3.85 21.98 24.54
N THR A 351 -3.64 23.19 25.05
CA THR A 351 -4.51 23.80 26.09
C THR A 351 -5.58 24.75 25.54
N SER A 352 -5.48 25.18 24.29
CA SER A 352 -6.57 25.87 23.57
C SER A 352 -6.50 25.64 22.06
N LEU A 353 -7.60 25.87 21.35
CA LEU A 353 -7.66 25.72 19.89
C LEU A 353 -6.72 26.68 19.14
N ASP A 354 -6.42 27.84 19.71
CA ASP A 354 -5.52 28.84 19.10
C ASP A 354 -4.05 28.38 19.07
N GLN A 355 -3.73 27.27 19.74
CA GLN A 355 -2.42 26.60 19.68
C GLN A 355 -2.34 25.54 18.55
N ILE A 356 -3.45 25.27 17.85
CA ILE A 356 -3.48 24.39 16.69
C ILE A 356 -3.02 25.15 15.44
N ASN A 357 -1.90 24.73 14.88
CA ASN A 357 -1.43 25.15 13.57
C ASN A 357 -2.02 24.21 12.49
N PRO A 358 -2.85 24.70 11.54
CA PRO A 358 -3.43 23.86 10.49
C PRO A 358 -2.43 23.14 9.57
N ALA A 359 -1.15 23.56 9.57
CA ALA A 359 -0.10 22.94 8.76
C ALA A 359 0.75 21.90 9.54
N GLU A 360 0.44 21.64 10.81
CA GLU A 360 1.20 20.69 11.65
C GLU A 360 0.38 19.46 12.07
N THR A 361 1.05 18.48 12.64
CA THR A 361 0.46 17.17 12.95
C THR A 361 0.57 16.87 14.44
N TYR A 362 -0.58 16.65 15.06
CA TYR A 362 -0.77 16.44 16.49
C TYR A 362 -1.01 14.96 16.81
N TYR A 363 -0.98 14.61 18.10
CA TYR A 363 -1.43 13.30 18.57
C TYR A 363 -2.75 13.42 19.34
N ALA A 364 -3.74 12.62 19.00
CA ALA A 364 -4.87 12.37 19.91
C ALA A 364 -4.53 11.21 20.84
N ILE A 365 -4.83 11.39 22.13
CA ILE A 365 -4.60 10.39 23.18
C ILE A 365 -5.89 10.27 24.02
N VAL A 366 -6.53 9.11 23.95
CA VAL A 366 -7.63 8.73 24.86
C VAL A 366 -7.00 8.26 26.18
N THR A 367 -7.49 8.75 27.31
CA THR A 367 -7.08 8.25 28.63
C THR A 367 -8.10 7.27 29.20
N ASP A 368 -7.68 6.53 30.22
CA ASP A 368 -8.48 5.54 30.93
C ASP A 368 -9.65 6.13 31.76
N GLN A 369 -9.74 7.46 31.91
CA GLN A 369 -10.92 8.16 32.45
C GLN A 369 -11.97 8.52 31.38
N ASP A 370 -11.61 8.44 30.09
CA ASP A 370 -12.46 8.91 28.99
C ASP A 370 -13.34 7.81 28.39
N VAL A 371 -12.97 6.55 28.60
CA VAL A 371 -13.62 5.35 28.03
C VAL A 371 -14.99 5.11 28.69
N LYS A 372 -16.07 5.24 27.91
CA LYS A 372 -17.46 5.16 28.41
C LYS A 372 -18.15 3.80 28.18
N ASP A 373 -17.58 2.90 27.38
CA ASP A 373 -18.18 1.61 27.01
C ASP A 373 -17.20 0.45 27.29
N GLU A 374 -17.58 -0.50 28.16
CA GLU A 374 -16.76 -1.69 28.46
C GLU A 374 -16.57 -2.61 27.25
N ILE A 375 -17.45 -2.53 26.25
CA ILE A 375 -17.37 -3.30 25.00
C ILE A 375 -16.27 -2.72 24.09
N ALA A 376 -15.85 -1.47 24.31
CA ALA A 376 -14.84 -0.76 23.51
C ALA A 376 -13.41 -1.31 23.58
N LEU A 377 -13.20 -2.32 24.42
CA LEU A 377 -11.96 -3.07 24.49
C LEU A 377 -11.79 -4.03 23.29
N ASN A 378 -12.81 -4.20 22.43
CA ASN A 378 -12.86 -5.15 21.32
C ASN A 378 -12.39 -4.59 19.95
N ASN A 379 -11.12 -4.18 19.87
CA ASN A 379 -10.25 -4.36 18.70
C ASN A 379 -10.67 -3.91 17.28
N TYR A 380 -11.14 -2.68 17.15
CA TYR A 380 -11.15 -1.99 15.85
C TYR A 380 -10.91 -0.49 16.02
N PHE A 381 -9.70 -0.02 15.68
CA PHE A 381 -9.30 1.38 15.85
C PHE A 381 -9.43 2.16 14.55
N ASN A 382 -10.18 3.27 14.54
CA ASN A 382 -10.35 4.12 13.36
C ASN A 382 -9.10 4.98 13.10
N LEU A 383 -8.56 4.92 11.89
CA LEU A 383 -7.48 5.76 11.40
C LEU A 383 -7.99 7.09 10.79
N ASP A 384 -9.27 7.17 10.43
CA ASP A 384 -9.92 8.32 9.79
C ASP A 384 -10.82 9.14 10.74
N TYR A 385 -11.07 10.42 10.42
CA TYR A 385 -11.71 11.38 11.34
C TYR A 385 -13.23 11.51 11.10
N VAL A 386 -14.03 11.48 12.17
CA VAL A 386 -15.50 11.60 12.09
C VAL A 386 -15.93 13.07 12.07
N LEU A 387 -16.11 13.60 10.86
CA LEU A 387 -16.57 14.95 10.52
C LEU A 387 -18.07 15.18 10.84
N GLU A 388 -18.49 15.21 12.10
CA GLU A 388 -19.75 15.92 12.44
C GLU A 388 -19.92 16.51 13.86
N ALA A 389 -18.98 16.33 14.79
CA ALA A 389 -19.20 16.73 16.19
C ALA A 389 -19.50 18.23 16.41
N CYS A 390 -18.98 19.12 15.55
CA CYS A 390 -18.86 20.55 15.85
C CYS A 390 -19.71 21.49 14.96
N GLN A 391 -20.81 20.99 14.40
CA GLN A 391 -21.72 21.80 13.57
C GLN A 391 -22.50 22.91 14.32
N LYS A 392 -22.38 23.04 15.66
CA LYS A 392 -23.15 24.05 16.43
C LYS A 392 -22.69 25.49 16.20
N ASP A 393 -21.41 25.68 15.88
CA ASP A 393 -20.78 27.00 15.78
C ASP A 393 -20.05 27.21 14.45
N ILE A 394 -20.64 26.70 13.36
CA ILE A 394 -20.33 27.09 11.99
C ILE A 394 -21.45 27.95 11.39
N LYS A 395 -21.08 28.92 10.55
CA LYS A 395 -22.00 29.68 9.69
C LYS A 395 -21.65 29.44 8.23
N LYS A 396 -22.68 29.26 7.40
CA LYS A 396 -22.52 29.35 5.95
C LYS A 396 -22.38 30.82 5.57
N PHE A 397 -21.46 31.11 4.68
CA PHE A 397 -21.35 32.41 4.03
C PHE A 397 -21.41 32.25 2.51
N SER A 398 -21.88 33.28 1.84
CA SER A 398 -21.75 33.40 0.39
C SER A 398 -21.58 34.86 0.03
N PHE A 399 -20.70 35.11 -0.92
CA PHE A 399 -20.56 36.41 -1.56
C PHE A 399 -20.39 36.21 -3.07
N ASP A 400 -20.83 37.22 -3.82
CA ASP A 400 -20.42 37.38 -5.21
C ASP A 400 -19.09 38.13 -5.24
N ILE A 401 -18.16 37.66 -6.06
CA ILE A 401 -16.92 38.36 -6.38
C ILE A 401 -16.82 38.54 -7.89
N GLU A 402 -16.49 39.76 -8.32
CA GLU A 402 -16.21 40.11 -9.71
C GLU A 402 -14.76 40.60 -9.77
N VAL A 403 -13.88 39.85 -10.44
CA VAL A 403 -12.46 40.21 -10.59
C VAL A 403 -12.23 40.64 -12.03
N ASP A 404 -12.18 41.95 -12.23
CA ASP A 404 -11.89 42.58 -13.51
C ASP A 404 -10.38 42.70 -13.66
N LEU A 405 -9.85 42.06 -14.71
CA LEU A 405 -8.46 42.23 -15.13
C LEU A 405 -8.47 43.21 -16.30
N ILE A 406 -7.78 44.33 -16.18
CA ILE A 406 -7.76 45.39 -17.20
C ILE A 406 -6.33 45.68 -17.65
N ASP A 407 -6.14 46.09 -18.91
CA ASP A 407 -4.85 46.58 -19.40
C ASP A 407 -4.59 48.03 -18.96
N GLU A 408 -3.44 48.58 -19.36
CA GLU A 408 -3.02 49.95 -19.04
C GLU A 408 -3.90 51.03 -19.70
N ASP A 409 -4.69 50.68 -20.72
CA ASP A 409 -5.70 51.54 -21.34
C ASP A 409 -7.09 51.37 -20.67
N GLY A 410 -7.21 50.52 -19.65
CA GLY A 410 -8.47 50.22 -18.94
C GLY A 410 -9.40 49.23 -19.66
N LYS A 411 -8.91 48.46 -20.63
CA LYS A 411 -9.72 47.50 -21.41
C LYS A 411 -9.69 46.11 -20.76
N PRO A 412 -10.80 45.33 -20.77
CA PRO A 412 -10.82 43.99 -20.19
C PRO A 412 -9.82 43.01 -20.84
N VAL A 413 -9.03 42.34 -20.00
CA VAL A 413 -8.06 41.31 -20.36
C VAL A 413 -8.61 39.93 -20.02
N ASN A 414 -8.52 38.98 -20.96
CA ASN A 414 -8.93 37.60 -20.72
C ASN A 414 -7.95 36.91 -19.76
N GLY A 415 -8.49 36.36 -18.68
CA GLY A 415 -7.77 35.57 -17.69
C GLY A 415 -8.71 34.70 -16.86
N TYR A 416 -8.13 34.03 -15.88
CA TYR A 416 -8.81 33.10 -14.97
C TYR A 416 -8.52 33.46 -13.52
N VAL A 417 -9.40 33.00 -12.64
CA VAL A 417 -9.40 33.34 -11.22
C VAL A 417 -9.80 32.11 -10.40
N ASP A 418 -8.97 31.75 -9.43
CA ASP A 418 -9.33 30.87 -8.32
C ASP A 418 -9.55 31.71 -7.06
N ILE A 419 -10.63 31.44 -6.31
CA ILE A 419 -10.85 31.99 -4.97
C ILE A 419 -10.70 30.86 -3.97
N ILE A 420 -9.79 31.01 -3.00
CA ILE A 420 -9.30 29.95 -2.10
C ILE A 420 -9.52 30.36 -0.64
N TYR A 421 -10.14 29.49 0.16
CA TYR A 421 -10.34 29.70 1.60
C TYR A 421 -10.54 28.35 2.32
N ASP A 422 -9.80 28.12 3.40
CA ASP A 422 -9.85 26.89 4.24
C ASP A 422 -9.89 25.59 3.40
N ASN A 423 -8.89 25.42 2.53
CA ASN A 423 -8.72 24.33 1.56
C ASN A 423 -9.85 24.12 0.53
N ASN A 424 -10.89 24.96 0.53
CA ASN A 424 -11.88 25.02 -0.54
C ASN A 424 -11.41 26.01 -1.62
N TYR A 425 -11.66 25.70 -2.89
CA TYR A 425 -11.40 26.61 -4.01
C TYR A 425 -12.57 26.60 -5.01
N ILE A 426 -12.81 27.72 -5.68
CA ILE A 426 -13.66 27.80 -6.86
C ILE A 426 -12.93 28.49 -8.01
N TYR A 427 -13.06 27.93 -9.20
CA TYR A 427 -12.47 28.41 -10.44
C TYR A 427 -13.48 29.18 -11.30
N GLY A 428 -13.04 30.26 -11.94
CA GLY A 428 -13.85 31.03 -12.90
C GLY A 428 -13.02 31.81 -13.92
N SER A 429 -13.72 32.48 -14.85
CA SER A 429 -13.10 33.48 -15.73
C SER A 429 -13.04 34.84 -15.03
N ALA A 430 -12.00 35.62 -15.32
CA ALA A 430 -11.99 37.05 -15.04
C ALA A 430 -13.13 37.78 -15.79
N ASN A 431 -13.43 39.01 -15.34
CA ASN A 431 -14.46 39.90 -15.88
C ASN A 431 -15.89 39.29 -15.83
N LYS A 432 -16.16 38.48 -14.81
CA LYS A 432 -17.46 37.84 -14.53
C LYS A 432 -17.71 37.76 -13.03
N LYS A 433 -18.98 37.74 -12.64
CA LYS A 433 -19.39 37.39 -11.28
C LYS A 433 -19.22 35.90 -11.03
N ILE A 434 -18.47 35.57 -10.00
CA ILE A 434 -18.28 34.23 -9.44
C ILE A 434 -18.95 34.24 -8.07
N ARG A 435 -19.87 33.30 -7.81
CA ARG A 435 -20.41 33.11 -6.46
C ARG A 435 -19.53 32.16 -5.69
N PHE A 436 -18.95 32.62 -4.59
CA PHE A 436 -18.32 31.75 -3.60
C PHE A 436 -19.37 31.33 -2.56
N GLU A 437 -19.35 30.06 -2.16
CA GLU A 437 -20.12 29.54 -1.04
C GLU A 437 -19.17 28.77 -0.12
N GLY A 438 -19.15 29.13 1.16
CA GLY A 438 -18.21 28.61 2.13
C GLY A 438 -18.83 28.38 3.50
N ILE A 439 -18.05 27.74 4.36
CA ILE A 439 -18.38 27.47 5.76
C ILE A 439 -17.20 28.00 6.59
N THR A 440 -17.48 28.79 7.62
CA THR A 440 -16.48 29.18 8.63
C THR A 440 -17.09 29.12 10.03
N ARG A 441 -16.27 29.32 11.06
CA ARG A 441 -16.73 29.41 12.44
C ARG A 441 -17.65 30.63 12.63
N LYS A 442 -18.56 30.53 13.60
CA LYS A 442 -19.62 31.51 13.84
C LYS A 442 -19.10 32.84 14.41
N ASP A 443 -18.04 32.75 15.20
CA ASP A 443 -17.23 33.85 15.74
C ASP A 443 -16.26 34.46 14.71
N ASP A 444 -15.73 33.67 13.77
CA ASP A 444 -14.86 34.17 12.70
C ASP A 444 -15.61 35.12 11.76
N ASN A 445 -15.37 36.42 11.94
CA ASN A 445 -15.92 37.49 11.11
C ASN A 445 -14.90 38.03 10.09
N ASN A 446 -13.70 37.44 10.00
CA ASN A 446 -12.60 37.89 9.15
C ASN A 446 -12.41 36.98 7.93
N ILE A 447 -13.48 36.83 7.14
CA ILE A 447 -13.50 36.04 5.91
C ILE A 447 -12.71 36.78 4.83
N ASP A 448 -11.40 36.50 4.76
CA ASP A 448 -10.46 37.05 3.78
C ASP A 448 -9.88 35.93 2.90
N PRO A 449 -10.57 35.50 1.83
CA PRO A 449 -10.07 34.50 0.90
C PRO A 449 -8.90 35.05 0.08
N THR A 450 -7.97 34.16 -0.26
CA THR A 450 -6.93 34.45 -1.25
C THR A 450 -7.48 34.25 -2.66
N ILE A 451 -7.32 35.27 -3.48
CA ILE A 451 -7.70 35.30 -4.90
C ILE A 451 -6.41 35.10 -5.70
N TYR A 452 -6.29 33.98 -6.39
CA TYR A 452 -5.24 33.75 -7.38
C TYR A 452 -5.78 34.08 -8.76
N TYR A 453 -5.18 35.05 -9.45
CA TYR A 453 -5.52 35.34 -10.84
C TYR A 453 -4.33 35.06 -11.75
N TRP A 454 -4.63 34.68 -13.00
CA TRP A 454 -3.63 34.56 -14.06
C TRP A 454 -4.18 34.91 -15.43
N THR A 455 -3.30 35.45 -16.26
CA THR A 455 -3.50 35.71 -17.69
C THR A 455 -2.51 34.85 -18.49
N TYR A 456 -2.29 35.16 -19.77
CA TYR A 456 -1.21 34.57 -20.55
C TYR A 456 0.18 35.17 -20.24
N PHE A 457 0.28 36.23 -19.44
CA PHE A 457 1.53 36.99 -19.25
C PHE A 457 1.82 37.47 -17.81
N ASP A 458 0.84 37.42 -16.91
CA ASP A 458 0.95 37.84 -15.51
C ASP A 458 0.10 36.93 -14.61
N TYR A 459 0.56 36.63 -13.40
CA TYR A 459 -0.17 35.89 -12.37
C TYR A 459 0.22 36.39 -10.97
N LYS A 460 -0.75 36.60 -10.08
CA LYS A 460 -0.50 36.97 -8.68
C LYS A 460 -1.57 36.43 -7.73
N PHE A 461 -1.18 36.33 -6.47
CA PHE A 461 -2.10 36.16 -5.36
C PHE A 461 -2.39 37.53 -4.73
N ILE A 462 -3.66 37.84 -4.49
CA ILE A 462 -4.11 38.95 -3.64
C ILE A 462 -5.12 38.41 -2.63
N ASN A 463 -5.43 39.18 -1.59
CA ASN A 463 -6.51 38.87 -0.66
C ASN A 463 -7.73 39.77 -0.93
N LEU A 464 -8.92 39.35 -0.50
CA LEU A 464 -10.16 40.13 -0.62
C LEU A 464 -10.13 41.43 0.19
N SER A 465 -9.30 41.50 1.22
CA SER A 465 -8.95 42.68 2.02
C SER A 465 -8.03 43.70 1.31
N SER A 466 -7.46 43.35 0.14
CA SER A 466 -6.52 44.21 -0.58
C SER A 466 -7.20 45.43 -1.22
N SER A 467 -6.43 46.49 -1.45
CA SER A 467 -6.91 47.77 -2.02
C SER A 467 -7.50 47.67 -3.44
N TYR A 468 -7.23 46.58 -4.16
CA TYR A 468 -7.86 46.25 -5.44
C TYR A 468 -9.35 45.94 -5.27
N CYS A 469 -9.74 45.34 -4.14
CA CYS A 469 -11.07 44.84 -3.85
C CYS A 469 -11.90 45.83 -3.01
N LYS A 470 -13.12 46.11 -3.47
CA LYS A 470 -14.06 47.07 -2.85
C LYS A 470 -15.47 46.49 -2.85
N LYS A 471 -16.35 47.02 -1.99
CA LYS A 471 -17.80 46.78 -2.09
C LYS A 471 -18.42 47.93 -2.90
N PRO A 472 -18.87 47.69 -4.15
CA PRO A 472 -19.35 48.77 -5.03
C PRO A 472 -20.80 49.18 -4.75
N ASP A 473 -21.56 48.37 -4.00
CA ASP A 473 -22.93 48.66 -3.60
C ASP A 473 -23.07 48.53 -2.07
N ASN A 474 -23.37 49.64 -1.40
CA ASN A 474 -23.58 49.67 0.05
C ASN A 474 -24.85 48.91 0.49
N ASN A 475 -25.77 48.60 -0.43
CA ASN A 475 -26.99 47.83 -0.15
C ASN A 475 -26.77 46.31 -0.23
N ASN A 476 -25.68 45.85 -0.86
CA ASN A 476 -25.31 44.44 -0.92
C ASN A 476 -23.97 44.20 -0.22
N PRO A 477 -23.96 43.94 1.10
CA PRO A 477 -22.72 43.71 1.86
C PRO A 477 -21.98 42.44 1.44
N ASN A 478 -22.58 41.59 0.59
CA ASN A 478 -22.04 40.31 0.13
C ASN A 478 -21.64 40.37 -1.36
N TYR A 479 -21.37 41.56 -1.92
CA TYR A 479 -20.79 41.70 -3.25
C TYR A 479 -19.48 42.49 -3.19
N TYR A 480 -18.42 41.88 -3.72
CA TYR A 480 -17.10 42.46 -3.88
C TYR A 480 -16.76 42.61 -5.36
N LYS A 481 -16.17 43.74 -5.73
CA LYS A 481 -15.54 43.93 -7.04
C LYS A 481 -14.07 44.28 -6.84
N CYS A 482 -13.20 43.49 -7.48
CA CYS A 482 -11.76 43.69 -7.51
C CYS A 482 -11.37 44.16 -8.90
N GLU A 483 -10.62 45.25 -9.00
CA GLU A 483 -10.17 45.83 -10.27
C GLU A 483 -8.64 45.82 -10.28
N ILE A 484 -8.04 45.16 -11.27
CA ILE A 484 -6.62 44.83 -11.29
C ILE A 484 -6.03 45.17 -12.65
N THR A 485 -5.14 46.17 -12.69
CA THR A 485 -4.36 46.50 -13.89
C THR A 485 -3.24 45.48 -14.09
N VAL A 486 -3.22 44.83 -15.25
CA VAL A 486 -2.19 43.85 -15.67
C VAL A 486 -1.38 44.41 -16.85
N THR A 487 -0.15 44.81 -16.59
CA THR A 487 0.81 45.17 -17.64
C THR A 487 1.19 43.94 -18.45
N ASN A 488 1.06 44.00 -19.77
CA ASN A 488 1.66 43.01 -20.67
C ASN A 488 3.11 43.43 -20.98
N PRO A 489 4.15 42.72 -20.51
CA PRO A 489 5.55 43.05 -20.81
C PRO A 489 5.97 42.60 -22.22
N TYR A 490 5.23 41.67 -22.84
CA TYR A 490 5.59 41.03 -24.11
C TYR A 490 5.20 41.90 -25.33
N LYS A 491 5.78 43.11 -25.37
CA LYS A 491 5.53 44.15 -26.39
C LYS A 491 6.65 44.27 -27.44
N CYS A 492 7.81 43.66 -27.20
CA CYS A 492 8.99 43.77 -28.05
C CYS A 492 9.11 42.62 -29.07
N THR A 493 10.00 42.81 -30.05
CA THR A 493 10.27 41.89 -31.17
C THR A 493 11.77 41.60 -31.28
N VAL A 494 12.13 40.37 -31.59
CA VAL A 494 13.51 39.96 -31.90
C VAL A 494 13.57 39.46 -33.35
N LYS A 495 14.51 39.98 -34.14
CA LYS A 495 14.75 39.54 -35.51
C LYS A 495 16.18 39.02 -35.64
N GLY A 496 16.43 38.16 -36.61
CA GLY A 496 17.76 37.63 -36.85
C GLY A 496 17.77 36.63 -37.99
N LYS A 497 18.88 35.92 -38.12
CA LYS A 497 19.12 34.97 -39.19
C LYS A 497 19.92 33.78 -38.69
N VAL A 498 19.54 32.57 -39.09
CA VAL A 498 20.28 31.33 -38.82
C VAL A 498 21.03 30.92 -40.08
N ILE A 499 22.33 30.66 -39.94
CA ILE A 499 23.24 30.30 -41.04
C ILE A 499 24.01 29.02 -40.73
N ASP A 500 24.42 28.30 -41.77
CA ASP A 500 25.45 27.27 -41.66
C ASP A 500 26.87 27.87 -41.56
N LYS A 501 27.85 27.01 -41.32
CA LYS A 501 29.29 27.34 -41.26
C LYS A 501 29.84 28.02 -42.53
N ASP A 502 29.15 27.94 -43.66
CA ASP A 502 29.56 28.49 -44.95
C ASP A 502 28.81 29.83 -45.26
N GLY A 503 28.04 30.34 -44.29
CA GLY A 503 27.33 31.63 -44.36
C GLY A 503 25.96 31.57 -45.05
N LYS A 504 25.49 30.37 -45.43
CA LYS A 504 24.21 30.18 -46.13
C LYS A 504 23.07 30.02 -45.13
N GLY A 505 21.94 30.66 -45.43
CA GLY A 505 20.74 30.60 -44.61
C GLY A 505 20.15 29.20 -44.46
N LEU A 506 19.72 28.85 -43.25
CA LEU A 506 19.11 27.56 -42.92
C LEU A 506 17.61 27.70 -42.67
N ALA A 507 16.81 27.11 -43.55
CA ALA A 507 15.36 27.12 -43.50
C ALA A 507 14.78 26.08 -42.51
N ASN A 508 13.53 26.29 -42.09
CA ASN A 508 12.74 25.38 -41.25
C ASN A 508 13.32 25.10 -39.84
N LYS A 509 14.29 25.88 -39.36
CA LYS A 509 14.81 25.76 -38.00
C LYS A 509 13.93 26.51 -37.01
N TYR A 510 13.59 25.86 -35.91
CA TYR A 510 12.80 26.46 -34.83
C TYR A 510 13.65 27.45 -34.03
N VAL A 511 13.08 28.60 -33.72
CA VAL A 511 13.75 29.70 -33.01
C VAL A 511 12.81 30.23 -31.94
N TYR A 512 13.29 30.40 -30.70
CA TYR A 512 12.49 30.93 -29.60
C TYR A 512 13.39 31.52 -28.51
N SER A 513 12.80 32.14 -27.48
CA SER A 513 13.53 32.71 -26.35
C SER A 513 12.90 32.35 -25.01
N ASN A 514 13.72 32.30 -23.96
CA ASN A 514 13.28 32.19 -22.57
C ASN A 514 12.38 33.36 -22.11
N ILE A 515 12.41 34.51 -22.80
CA ILE A 515 11.60 35.71 -22.47
C ILE A 515 10.57 36.05 -23.56
N SER A 516 10.11 35.07 -24.35
CA SER A 516 9.05 35.23 -25.35
C SER A 516 7.87 34.29 -25.09
N LEU A 517 6.66 34.75 -25.42
CA LEU A 517 5.44 33.91 -25.50
C LEU A 517 5.22 33.30 -26.89
N ALA A 518 6.15 33.48 -27.82
CA ALA A 518 6.09 32.96 -29.18
C ALA A 518 7.30 32.07 -29.49
N TRP A 519 7.21 31.42 -30.64
CA TRP A 519 8.32 30.81 -31.36
C TRP A 519 8.18 31.19 -32.84
N ALA A 520 9.30 31.14 -33.55
CA ALA A 520 9.39 31.37 -34.98
C ALA A 520 10.00 30.14 -35.67
N VAL A 521 9.86 30.08 -36.98
CA VAL A 521 10.57 29.13 -37.85
C VAL A 521 11.24 29.92 -38.96
N THR A 522 12.48 29.57 -39.28
CA THR A 522 13.27 30.31 -40.27
C THR A 522 12.73 30.16 -41.70
N SER A 523 12.71 31.28 -42.43
CA SER A 523 12.39 31.32 -43.86
C SER A 523 13.50 30.70 -44.72
N ALA A 524 13.26 30.57 -46.04
CA ALA A 524 14.15 29.90 -46.98
C ALA A 524 15.60 30.44 -47.02
N ASP A 525 15.79 31.69 -46.57
CA ASP A 525 17.06 32.43 -46.48
C ASP A 525 17.66 32.44 -45.06
N GLY A 526 17.07 31.69 -44.12
CA GLY A 526 17.49 31.61 -42.71
C GLY A 526 16.93 32.71 -41.80
N SER A 527 16.22 33.71 -42.34
CA SER A 527 15.70 34.84 -41.54
C SER A 527 14.54 34.44 -40.62
N PHE A 528 14.38 35.12 -39.49
CA PHE A 528 13.24 34.94 -38.58
C PHE A 528 12.76 36.26 -37.97
N THR A 529 11.53 36.25 -37.44
CA THR A 529 10.99 37.31 -36.57
C THR A 529 10.21 36.63 -35.45
N LEU A 530 10.63 36.91 -34.21
CA LEU A 530 10.06 36.42 -32.98
C LEU A 530 9.32 37.58 -32.30
N GLU A 531 7.99 37.53 -32.31
CA GLU A 531 7.14 38.53 -31.65
C GLU A 531 6.96 38.23 -30.16
N LYS A 532 6.23 39.09 -29.45
CA LYS A 532 5.80 38.88 -28.05
C LYS A 532 6.97 38.54 -27.13
N VAL A 533 8.03 39.31 -27.24
CA VAL A 533 9.22 39.24 -26.40
C VAL A 533 9.12 40.32 -25.32
N LYS A 534 9.61 40.06 -24.11
CA LYS A 534 9.72 41.11 -23.09
C LYS A 534 10.67 42.22 -23.56
N CYS A 535 10.35 43.45 -23.21
CA CYS A 535 11.27 44.58 -23.30
C CYS A 535 12.13 44.67 -22.03
N GLU A 536 13.32 45.28 -22.12
CA GLU A 536 14.25 45.59 -21.03
C GLU A 536 14.78 44.42 -20.16
N GLU A 537 14.33 43.18 -20.39
CA GLU A 537 14.79 41.97 -19.71
C GLU A 537 15.89 41.24 -20.53
N ASP A 538 16.89 40.68 -19.85
CA ASP A 538 17.98 39.92 -20.49
C ASP A 538 17.48 38.56 -21.03
N GLY A 539 17.41 38.47 -22.35
CA GLY A 539 16.97 37.28 -23.08
C GLY A 539 18.14 36.43 -23.58
N THR A 540 17.85 35.13 -23.71
CA THR A 540 18.61 34.23 -24.59
C THR A 540 17.65 33.68 -25.64
N LEU A 541 18.07 33.72 -26.90
CA LEU A 541 17.38 33.14 -28.04
C LEU A 541 18.15 31.91 -28.50
N TYR A 542 17.43 30.79 -28.63
CA TYR A 542 17.94 29.47 -28.98
C TYR A 542 17.41 29.05 -30.35
N VAL A 543 18.20 28.25 -31.06
CA VAL A 543 17.82 27.59 -32.32
C VAL A 543 17.80 26.08 -32.07
N GLY A 544 16.65 25.43 -32.25
CA GLY A 544 16.44 24.04 -31.84
C GLY A 544 15.82 23.94 -30.44
N TYR A 545 16.60 23.52 -29.44
CA TYR A 545 16.14 23.20 -28.08
C TYR A 545 16.78 24.06 -26.97
N TYR A 546 16.31 23.89 -25.72
CA TYR A 546 16.76 24.71 -24.59
C TYR A 546 18.17 24.35 -24.15
N GLY A 547 19.12 25.28 -24.32
CA GLY A 547 20.54 25.02 -24.12
C GLY A 547 21.24 24.45 -25.35
N SER A 548 20.71 24.67 -26.56
CA SER A 548 21.45 24.50 -27.82
C SER A 548 22.68 25.44 -27.86
N ASN A 549 23.82 24.97 -28.37
CA ASN A 549 24.99 25.82 -28.66
C ASN A 549 24.66 26.95 -29.66
N SER A 550 23.68 26.73 -30.53
CA SER A 550 23.17 27.68 -31.53
C SER A 550 22.34 28.80 -30.88
N TYR A 551 22.98 29.73 -30.14
CA TYR A 551 22.28 30.79 -29.38
C TYR A 551 22.86 32.21 -29.52
N ARG A 552 22.07 33.20 -29.08
CA ARG A 552 22.47 34.60 -28.83
C ARG A 552 21.81 35.12 -27.56
N THR A 553 22.52 35.95 -26.80
CA THR A 553 21.91 36.79 -25.75
C THR A 553 21.46 38.12 -26.34
N PHE A 554 20.43 38.75 -25.77
CA PHE A 554 19.93 40.05 -26.24
C PHE A 554 19.16 40.78 -25.13
N ASN A 555 19.00 42.10 -25.24
CA ASN A 555 18.08 42.85 -24.37
C ASN A 555 17.48 44.04 -25.14
N VAL A 556 16.17 44.09 -25.31
CA VAL A 556 15.49 45.14 -26.08
C VAL A 556 15.27 46.39 -25.22
N ASN A 557 16.26 47.29 -25.18
CA ASN A 557 16.28 48.49 -24.32
C ASN A 557 16.80 49.77 -25.01
N GLY A 558 17.06 49.74 -26.32
CA GLY A 558 17.65 50.81 -27.11
C GLY A 558 19.19 50.90 -27.04
N LYS A 559 19.89 49.82 -26.64
CA LYS A 559 21.36 49.81 -26.52
C LYS A 559 21.96 48.54 -27.11
N THR A 560 22.46 48.64 -28.34
CA THR A 560 23.01 47.52 -29.09
C THR A 560 24.27 46.91 -28.44
N ASP A 561 24.20 45.66 -27.98
CA ASP A 561 25.41 44.87 -27.71
C ASP A 561 26.06 44.47 -29.03
N THR A 562 27.17 45.14 -29.36
CA THR A 562 27.90 44.90 -30.61
C THR A 562 28.36 43.45 -30.86
N ASN A 563 28.39 42.59 -29.84
CA ASN A 563 28.76 41.17 -29.95
C ASN A 563 27.59 40.29 -30.45
N ASN A 564 26.40 40.49 -29.90
CA ASN A 564 25.22 39.69 -30.25
C ASN A 564 24.25 40.37 -31.22
N GLU A 565 24.28 41.70 -31.32
CA GLU A 565 23.25 42.52 -31.95
C GLU A 565 23.83 43.39 -33.09
N GLN A 566 22.99 43.67 -34.09
CA GLN A 566 23.25 44.58 -35.20
C GLN A 566 22.66 45.97 -34.93
N SER A 567 21.49 46.02 -34.30
CA SER A 567 20.77 47.24 -33.93
C SER A 567 19.67 46.94 -32.91
N ASP A 568 19.36 47.91 -32.05
CA ASP A 568 18.21 47.89 -31.14
C ASP A 568 17.53 49.28 -31.16
N ASP A 569 16.21 49.33 -31.38
CA ASP A 569 15.41 50.56 -31.41
C ASP A 569 14.47 50.75 -30.19
N SER A 570 14.68 49.95 -29.13
CA SER A 570 13.84 49.80 -27.91
C SER A 570 12.46 49.16 -28.12
N LYS A 571 12.15 48.69 -29.33
CA LYS A 571 10.98 47.84 -29.63
C LYS A 571 11.35 46.60 -30.44
N THR A 572 12.38 46.71 -31.27
CA THR A 572 12.92 45.67 -32.14
C THR A 572 14.43 45.61 -31.96
N VAL A 573 14.93 44.44 -31.53
CA VAL A 573 16.36 44.11 -31.68
C VAL A 573 16.56 43.26 -32.94
N VAL A 574 17.66 43.50 -33.64
CA VAL A 574 18.13 42.67 -34.76
C VAL A 574 19.43 42.00 -34.32
N LEU A 575 19.44 40.68 -34.22
CA LEU A 575 20.59 39.89 -33.80
C LEU A 575 21.59 39.72 -34.94
N ARG A 576 22.87 39.56 -34.61
CA ARG A 576 23.89 39.04 -35.53
C ARG A 576 23.59 37.59 -35.90
N ASP A 577 23.90 37.25 -37.15
CA ASP A 577 23.73 35.90 -37.70
C ASP A 577 24.19 34.81 -36.72
N ILE A 578 23.32 33.83 -36.53
CA ILE A 578 23.48 32.72 -35.59
C ILE A 578 23.99 31.53 -36.38
N GLN A 579 25.24 31.17 -36.16
CA GLN A 579 25.79 29.95 -36.74
C GLN A 579 25.15 28.74 -36.05
N TYR A 580 24.64 27.83 -36.87
CA TYR A 580 24.01 26.59 -36.43
C TYR A 580 25.04 25.47 -36.26
N GLU A 581 25.07 24.87 -35.09
CA GLU A 581 25.74 23.60 -34.81
C GLU A 581 24.71 22.47 -34.78
N ASN A 582 24.99 21.37 -35.48
CA ASN A 582 24.13 20.19 -35.55
C ASN A 582 24.46 19.23 -34.41
N ASN A 583 23.48 18.93 -33.56
CA ASN A 583 23.60 17.94 -32.51
C ASN A 583 23.36 16.54 -33.09
N PRO A 584 23.99 15.47 -32.56
CA PRO A 584 23.72 14.12 -33.01
C PRO A 584 22.36 13.62 -32.46
N PRO A 585 21.63 12.77 -33.21
CA PRO A 585 20.40 12.17 -32.71
C PRO A 585 20.66 11.23 -31.53
N ILE A 586 19.62 10.84 -30.79
CA ILE A 586 19.73 10.00 -29.61
C ILE A 586 18.84 8.76 -29.76
N ALA A 587 19.48 7.57 -29.75
CA ALA A 587 18.83 6.28 -29.95
C ALA A 587 18.48 5.55 -28.64
N TYR A 588 17.29 4.94 -28.62
CA TYR A 588 16.79 4.09 -27.53
C TYR A 588 16.16 2.82 -28.13
N THR A 589 16.43 1.66 -27.53
CA THR A 589 15.78 0.40 -27.93
C THR A 589 15.54 -0.50 -26.71
N TRP A 590 14.50 -1.33 -26.79
CA TRP A 590 14.19 -2.38 -25.82
C TRP A 590 13.39 -3.52 -26.48
N ALA A 591 13.31 -4.64 -25.77
CA ALA A 591 12.40 -5.75 -26.05
C ALA A 591 11.79 -6.24 -24.73
N TRP A 592 10.65 -6.94 -24.78
CA TRP A 592 9.96 -7.44 -23.58
C TRP A 592 10.63 -8.65 -22.90
N THR A 593 11.64 -9.24 -23.56
CA THR A 593 12.38 -10.39 -23.07
C THR A 593 13.83 -10.33 -23.58
N SER A 594 14.78 -10.79 -22.78
CA SER A 594 16.17 -11.05 -23.17
C SER A 594 16.40 -12.48 -23.66
N THR A 595 15.32 -13.26 -23.85
CA THR A 595 15.36 -14.67 -24.28
C THR A 595 14.28 -14.98 -25.32
N VAL A 596 14.60 -15.82 -26.30
CA VAL A 596 13.68 -16.25 -27.37
C VAL A 596 14.04 -17.67 -27.83
N GLU A 597 13.08 -18.45 -28.34
CA GLU A 597 13.42 -19.75 -28.95
C GLU A 597 13.89 -19.58 -30.41
N VAL A 598 14.71 -20.51 -30.89
CA VAL A 598 15.14 -20.62 -32.29
C VAL A 598 13.96 -20.50 -33.28
N GLY A 599 14.12 -19.65 -34.29
CA GLY A 599 13.09 -19.42 -35.31
C GLY A 599 11.81 -18.71 -34.86
N LYS A 600 11.67 -18.30 -33.58
CA LYS A 600 10.52 -17.50 -33.11
C LYS A 600 10.72 -16.01 -33.38
N GLN A 601 9.62 -15.28 -33.30
CA GLN A 601 9.58 -13.82 -33.50
C GLN A 601 9.61 -13.05 -32.18
N LEU A 602 10.26 -11.90 -32.21
CA LEU A 602 10.40 -10.92 -31.14
C LEU A 602 10.04 -9.53 -31.68
N SER A 603 9.05 -8.87 -31.09
CA SER A 603 8.78 -7.45 -31.36
C SER A 603 9.88 -6.60 -30.75
N LEU A 604 10.58 -5.84 -31.58
CA LEU A 604 11.57 -4.86 -31.16
C LEU A 604 10.94 -3.48 -31.11
N TYR A 605 11.41 -2.66 -30.16
CA TYR A 605 10.94 -1.29 -30.02
C TYR A 605 12.11 -0.33 -30.16
N GLY A 606 11.98 0.60 -31.11
CA GLY A 606 12.93 1.67 -31.34
C GLY A 606 12.29 3.01 -30.98
N TYR A 607 13.06 3.85 -30.34
CA TYR A 607 12.78 5.27 -30.27
C TYR A 607 14.04 6.04 -30.63
N GLY A 608 13.83 7.19 -31.25
CA GLY A 608 14.87 8.12 -31.58
C GLY A 608 14.28 9.51 -31.56
N TYR A 609 15.09 10.49 -31.19
CA TYR A 609 14.80 11.88 -31.47
C TYR A 609 16.08 12.59 -31.86
N ASP A 610 15.93 13.66 -32.61
CA ASP A 610 17.01 14.61 -32.87
C ASP A 610 16.83 15.84 -31.97
N PRO A 611 17.88 16.33 -31.28
CA PRO A 611 17.75 17.50 -30.40
C PRO A 611 17.32 18.77 -31.14
N ASP A 612 17.73 18.95 -32.41
CA ASP A 612 17.43 20.14 -33.21
C ASP A 612 16.11 20.00 -33.99
N GLY A 613 15.46 18.84 -33.90
CA GLY A 613 14.21 18.51 -34.57
C GLY A 613 14.38 17.99 -36.00
N ASP A 614 15.59 17.65 -36.43
CA ASP A 614 15.82 17.14 -37.79
C ASP A 614 15.24 15.74 -38.01
N LYS A 615 14.97 15.41 -39.28
CA LYS A 615 14.19 14.23 -39.66
C LYS A 615 15.05 12.95 -39.59
N ILE A 616 14.94 12.26 -38.47
CA ILE A 616 15.60 10.97 -38.26
C ILE A 616 15.11 9.82 -39.17
N THR A 617 15.98 8.83 -39.29
CA THR A 617 15.78 7.53 -39.93
C THR A 617 16.26 6.41 -38.99
N TYR A 618 15.70 5.21 -39.13
CA TYR A 618 16.03 4.02 -38.32
C TYR A 618 16.70 2.95 -39.20
N SER A 619 17.66 2.23 -38.64
CA SER A 619 18.29 1.06 -39.26
C SER A 619 18.63 0.01 -38.19
N TRP A 620 18.29 -1.25 -38.44
CA TRP A 620 18.51 -2.36 -37.51
C TRP A 620 19.47 -3.41 -38.07
N SER A 621 20.24 -4.02 -37.18
CA SER A 621 21.17 -5.13 -37.51
C SER A 621 21.32 -6.08 -36.31
N ASP A 622 21.79 -7.29 -36.55
CA ASP A 622 22.20 -8.24 -35.50
C ASP A 622 23.51 -8.95 -35.87
N ASN A 623 24.18 -9.51 -34.87
CA ASN A 623 25.47 -10.19 -35.03
C ASN A 623 25.38 -11.73 -35.18
N CYS A 624 24.17 -12.31 -35.27
CA CYS A 624 23.94 -13.75 -35.14
C CYS A 624 23.15 -14.38 -36.30
N GLY A 625 22.77 -13.61 -37.32
CA GLY A 625 22.07 -14.11 -38.51
C GLY A 625 20.56 -14.26 -38.32
N GLY A 626 19.95 -13.41 -37.49
CA GLY A 626 18.51 -13.28 -37.42
C GLY A 626 17.91 -12.58 -38.65
N LYS A 627 16.59 -12.37 -38.64
CA LYS A 627 15.88 -11.74 -39.76
C LYS A 627 14.80 -10.76 -39.31
N PHE A 628 14.99 -9.49 -39.64
CA PHE A 628 13.98 -8.44 -39.52
C PHE A 628 12.93 -8.57 -40.65
N ASP A 629 11.68 -8.23 -40.36
CA ASP A 629 10.62 -8.04 -41.36
C ASP A 629 10.83 -6.77 -42.21
N ASN A 630 11.22 -5.68 -41.56
CA ASN A 630 11.65 -4.43 -42.18
C ASN A 630 12.76 -3.78 -41.32
N PRO A 631 14.06 -3.92 -41.68
CA PRO A 631 15.16 -3.37 -40.89
C PRO A 631 15.24 -1.83 -40.87
N THR A 632 14.35 -1.11 -41.56
CA THR A 632 14.25 0.37 -41.47
C THR A 632 12.97 0.85 -40.78
N ALA A 633 12.15 -0.05 -40.25
CA ALA A 633 10.99 0.33 -39.43
C ALA A 633 11.44 0.80 -38.03
N GLN A 634 10.65 1.68 -37.41
CA GLN A 634 10.89 2.10 -36.03
C GLN A 634 10.75 0.92 -35.04
N ASN A 635 9.75 0.05 -35.24
CA ASN A 635 9.44 -1.08 -34.36
C ASN A 635 9.29 -2.38 -35.20
N PRO A 636 10.39 -3.01 -35.65
CA PRO A 636 10.34 -4.20 -36.48
C PRO A 636 10.05 -5.48 -35.69
N ILE A 637 9.65 -6.54 -36.40
CA ILE A 637 9.63 -7.90 -35.89
C ILE A 637 10.92 -8.59 -36.30
N TRP A 638 11.73 -8.99 -35.32
CA TRP A 638 12.93 -9.78 -35.54
C TRP A 638 12.64 -11.26 -35.33
N THR A 639 13.11 -12.10 -36.26
CA THR A 639 13.00 -13.55 -36.20
C THR A 639 14.35 -14.13 -35.80
N ALA A 640 14.40 -14.90 -34.72
CA ALA A 640 15.61 -15.48 -34.20
C ALA A 640 16.24 -16.49 -35.18
N PRO A 641 17.58 -16.62 -35.24
CA PRO A 641 18.24 -17.66 -36.01
C PRO A 641 17.85 -19.07 -35.55
N ASN A 642 18.09 -20.07 -36.41
CA ASN A 642 17.83 -21.48 -36.11
C ASN A 642 18.90 -22.13 -35.19
N THR A 643 19.93 -21.38 -34.82
CA THR A 643 21.05 -21.82 -33.97
C THR A 643 20.99 -21.11 -32.62
N PRO A 644 20.98 -21.85 -31.49
CA PRO A 644 21.10 -21.25 -30.16
C PRO A 644 22.43 -20.49 -29.97
N GLY A 645 22.39 -19.40 -29.20
CA GLY A 645 23.54 -18.53 -28.97
C GLY A 645 23.13 -17.16 -28.44
N ASN A 646 24.11 -16.28 -28.18
CA ASN A 646 23.84 -14.89 -27.81
C ASN A 646 23.84 -14.01 -29.06
N CYS A 647 22.83 -13.16 -29.17
CA CYS A 647 22.63 -12.18 -30.23
C CYS A 647 22.66 -10.78 -29.62
N THR A 648 23.52 -9.90 -30.14
CA THR A 648 23.41 -8.45 -29.91
C THR A 648 22.69 -7.85 -31.11
N ILE A 649 21.59 -7.17 -30.84
CA ILE A 649 20.78 -6.46 -31.84
C ILE A 649 21.03 -4.97 -31.67
N THR A 650 21.39 -4.29 -32.76
CA THR A 650 21.73 -2.86 -32.78
C THR A 650 20.68 -2.08 -33.56
N LEU A 651 20.11 -1.05 -32.92
CA LEU A 651 19.41 0.04 -33.58
C LEU A 651 20.39 1.20 -33.82
N THR A 652 20.48 1.67 -35.06
CA THR A 652 21.09 2.94 -35.47
C THR A 652 20.00 3.96 -35.77
N VAL A 653 20.13 5.17 -35.25
CA VAL A 653 19.32 6.35 -35.62
C VAL A 653 20.21 7.38 -36.32
N SER A 654 19.71 8.03 -37.38
CA SER A 654 20.45 9.05 -38.15
C SER A 654 19.52 10.16 -38.65
N ASP A 655 19.89 11.41 -38.38
CA ASP A 655 19.38 12.69 -38.93
C ASP A 655 19.72 12.89 -40.42
N GLY A 656 20.73 12.16 -40.93
CA GLY A 656 21.28 12.27 -42.28
C GLY A 656 22.73 12.79 -42.32
N THR A 657 23.23 13.31 -41.20
CA THR A 657 24.57 13.94 -41.05
C THR A 657 25.42 13.25 -39.98
N SER A 658 24.77 12.80 -38.91
CA SER A 658 25.26 12.18 -37.69
C SER A 658 24.60 10.80 -37.49
N LYS A 659 25.12 10.01 -36.53
CA LYS A 659 24.55 8.69 -36.17
C LYS A 659 24.65 8.42 -34.67
N SER A 660 23.75 7.58 -34.19
CA SER A 660 23.63 7.20 -32.78
C SER A 660 23.16 5.76 -32.68
N ASP A 661 23.93 4.92 -31.98
CA ASP A 661 23.69 3.49 -31.90
C ASP A 661 23.25 3.06 -30.49
N LYS A 662 22.34 2.10 -30.42
CA LYS A 662 21.87 1.50 -29.16
C LYS A 662 21.61 0.01 -29.33
N THR A 663 22.12 -0.78 -28.39
CA THR A 663 22.07 -2.25 -28.44
C THR A 663 21.11 -2.85 -27.40
N ILE A 664 20.65 -4.07 -27.69
CA ILE A 664 20.06 -5.01 -26.73
C ILE A 664 20.69 -6.40 -26.92
N ASP A 665 20.83 -7.17 -25.85
CA ASP A 665 21.34 -8.54 -25.89
C ASP A 665 20.21 -9.56 -25.66
N ILE A 666 20.10 -10.52 -26.58
CA ILE A 666 19.07 -11.56 -26.63
C ILE A 666 19.75 -12.93 -26.65
N THR A 667 19.40 -13.82 -25.72
CA THR A 667 19.80 -15.24 -25.76
C THR A 667 18.79 -16.05 -26.56
N VAL A 668 19.23 -16.66 -27.67
CA VAL A 668 18.46 -17.61 -28.47
C VAL A 668 18.65 -19.01 -27.89
N ALA A 669 17.55 -19.63 -27.46
CA ALA A 669 17.52 -20.96 -26.84
C ALA A 669 16.85 -22.00 -27.75
N LYS A 670 17.12 -23.30 -27.56
CA LYS A 670 16.43 -24.35 -28.32
C LYS A 670 14.97 -24.54 -27.86
N SER A 671 14.75 -24.47 -26.56
CA SER A 671 13.44 -24.28 -25.90
C SER A 671 13.69 -23.82 -24.46
N PHE A 672 12.64 -23.40 -23.73
CA PHE A 672 12.74 -23.09 -22.30
C PHE A 672 11.51 -23.54 -21.52
N VAL A 673 11.73 -23.88 -20.25
CA VAL A 673 10.70 -24.26 -19.27
C VAL A 673 10.75 -23.30 -18.09
N TYR A 674 9.65 -22.63 -17.81
CA TYR A 674 9.53 -21.68 -16.70
C TYR A 674 9.08 -22.40 -15.42
N PHE A 675 10.00 -22.53 -14.46
CA PHE A 675 9.67 -22.95 -13.09
C PHE A 675 9.26 -21.75 -12.23
N ASN A 676 8.07 -21.82 -11.63
CA ASN A 676 7.62 -20.89 -10.60
C ASN A 676 7.45 -21.65 -9.28
N PHE A 677 8.13 -21.20 -8.22
CA PHE A 677 7.97 -21.71 -6.86
C PHE A 677 7.01 -20.80 -6.09
N SER A 678 5.80 -21.28 -5.79
CA SER A 678 4.90 -20.59 -4.85
C SER A 678 5.48 -20.60 -3.44
N TYR A 679 6.03 -21.74 -3.01
CA TYR A 679 6.73 -21.88 -1.73
C TYR A 679 7.62 -23.13 -1.66
N ALA A 680 8.60 -23.09 -0.75
CA ALA A 680 9.31 -24.25 -0.23
C ALA A 680 9.90 -23.84 1.14
N TYR A 681 9.49 -24.48 2.23
CA TYR A 681 9.92 -24.18 3.61
C TYR A 681 9.62 -25.35 4.58
N PRO A 682 10.30 -25.44 5.73
CA PRO A 682 9.97 -26.39 6.79
C PRO A 682 8.87 -25.83 7.72
N GLU A 683 8.11 -26.71 8.39
CA GLU A 683 7.14 -26.33 9.42
C GLU A 683 7.74 -25.43 10.52
N LYS A 684 9.00 -25.71 10.89
CA LYS A 684 9.79 -25.03 11.92
C LYS A 684 11.24 -24.97 11.47
N TYR A 685 11.94 -23.86 11.72
CA TYR A 685 13.36 -23.70 11.39
C TYR A 685 14.32 -24.24 12.48
N SER A 686 13.78 -24.77 13.57
CA SER A 686 14.53 -25.46 14.63
C SER A 686 13.77 -26.70 15.08
N VAL A 687 14.48 -27.78 15.38
CA VAL A 687 13.93 -29.08 15.80
C VAL A 687 14.89 -29.78 16.77
N LYS A 688 14.41 -30.79 17.49
CA LYS A 688 15.24 -31.65 18.35
C LYS A 688 15.86 -32.80 17.57
N THR A 689 17.01 -33.28 18.05
CA THR A 689 17.67 -34.49 17.56
C THR A 689 16.70 -35.66 17.45
N GLY A 690 16.71 -36.38 16.32
CA GLY A 690 15.85 -37.56 16.11
C GLY A 690 14.36 -37.31 15.88
N LYS A 691 13.84 -36.08 16.06
CA LYS A 691 12.40 -35.79 15.84
C LYS A 691 12.06 -35.59 14.35
N PRO A 692 10.82 -35.92 13.91
CA PRO A 692 10.31 -35.60 12.58
C PRO A 692 9.94 -34.11 12.44
N LEU A 693 10.05 -33.61 11.20
CA LEU A 693 9.72 -32.25 10.79
C LEU A 693 9.06 -32.28 9.42
N ARG A 694 7.86 -31.72 9.28
CA ARG A 694 7.19 -31.68 7.97
C ARG A 694 7.75 -30.56 7.09
N LEU A 695 7.94 -30.86 5.80
CA LEU A 695 8.31 -29.89 4.79
C LEU A 695 7.11 -29.58 3.89
N TYR A 696 7.04 -28.35 3.39
CA TYR A 696 5.98 -27.89 2.51
C TYR A 696 6.56 -27.35 1.21
N SER A 697 6.00 -27.72 0.05
CA SER A 697 6.37 -27.11 -1.22
C SER A 697 5.23 -27.00 -2.23
N SER A 698 5.32 -25.97 -3.08
CA SER A 698 4.48 -25.81 -4.26
C SER A 698 5.31 -25.19 -5.37
N ALA A 699 5.37 -25.90 -6.49
CA ALA A 699 6.06 -25.50 -7.69
C ALA A 699 5.24 -25.90 -8.91
N ILE A 700 5.38 -25.14 -9.99
CA ILE A 700 4.71 -25.36 -11.27
C ILE A 700 5.68 -25.05 -12.40
N ALA A 701 5.68 -25.89 -13.43
CA ALA A 701 6.43 -25.66 -14.67
C ALA A 701 5.47 -25.32 -15.81
N TYR A 702 5.90 -24.43 -16.69
CA TYR A 702 5.21 -24.08 -17.93
C TYR A 702 6.16 -24.13 -19.13
N ASP A 703 5.64 -24.52 -20.30
CA ASP A 703 6.37 -24.40 -21.57
C ASP A 703 6.38 -22.95 -22.09
N SER A 704 7.08 -22.72 -23.20
CA SER A 704 7.15 -21.43 -23.91
C SER A 704 5.82 -20.95 -24.50
N SER A 705 4.78 -21.79 -24.51
CA SER A 705 3.42 -21.48 -24.96
C SER A 705 2.44 -21.29 -23.79
N GLY A 706 2.90 -21.42 -22.54
CA GLY A 706 2.08 -21.29 -21.33
C GLY A 706 1.33 -22.55 -20.90
N ASN A 707 1.57 -23.71 -21.52
CA ASN A 707 0.98 -24.97 -21.09
C ASN A 707 1.70 -25.50 -19.84
N ARG A 708 0.96 -26.03 -18.87
CA ARG A 708 1.55 -26.58 -17.63
C ARG A 708 2.20 -27.94 -17.91
N ILE A 709 3.48 -28.07 -17.57
CA ILE A 709 4.25 -29.32 -17.68
C ILE A 709 4.20 -30.07 -16.32
N PRO A 710 4.05 -31.41 -16.29
CA PRO A 710 4.27 -32.18 -15.07
C PRO A 710 5.70 -32.02 -14.54
N ILE A 711 5.88 -32.11 -13.22
CA ILE A 711 7.20 -32.04 -12.56
C ILE A 711 7.37 -33.20 -11.58
N THR A 712 8.61 -33.62 -11.38
CA THR A 712 9.03 -34.55 -10.32
C THR A 712 9.76 -33.79 -9.21
N TYR A 713 9.52 -34.17 -7.95
CA TYR A 713 10.19 -33.61 -6.77
C TYR A 713 11.36 -34.51 -6.36
N SER A 714 12.42 -33.91 -5.83
CA SER A 714 13.60 -34.61 -5.31
C SER A 714 14.21 -33.79 -4.18
N TRP A 715 14.02 -34.23 -2.94
CA TRP A 715 14.58 -33.63 -1.74
C TRP A 715 15.94 -34.25 -1.37
N THR A 716 16.88 -33.41 -0.96
CA THR A 716 18.18 -33.81 -0.43
C THR A 716 18.53 -33.02 0.83
N ALA A 717 19.36 -33.59 1.68
CA ALA A 717 19.91 -32.92 2.86
C ALA A 717 21.34 -33.39 3.11
N ASP A 718 22.14 -32.55 3.78
CA ASP A 718 23.49 -32.89 4.26
C ASP A 718 23.46 -33.74 5.56
N CYS A 719 22.40 -33.63 6.35
CA CYS A 719 22.11 -34.50 7.49
C CYS A 719 20.61 -34.82 7.66
N GLY A 720 20.30 -35.79 8.53
CA GLY A 720 18.95 -36.33 8.71
C GLY A 720 18.54 -37.32 7.62
N THR A 721 17.25 -37.67 7.56
CA THR A 721 16.67 -38.61 6.58
C THR A 721 15.26 -38.19 6.19
N PHE A 722 14.73 -38.66 5.06
CA PHE A 722 13.35 -38.39 4.62
C PHE A 722 12.50 -39.67 4.66
N ASP A 723 11.19 -39.54 4.86
CA ASP A 723 10.25 -40.67 4.70
C ASP A 723 10.14 -41.11 3.23
N ASP A 724 10.11 -40.14 2.31
CA ASP A 724 10.16 -40.32 0.87
C ASP A 724 10.61 -39.01 0.21
N PRO A 725 11.85 -38.90 -0.29
CA PRO A 725 12.36 -37.67 -0.88
C PRO A 725 11.72 -37.30 -2.23
N THR A 726 10.78 -38.08 -2.76
CA THR A 726 10.09 -37.81 -4.03
C THR A 726 8.71 -37.16 -3.87
N LYS A 727 8.21 -37.02 -2.64
CA LYS A 727 6.94 -36.33 -2.34
C LYS A 727 7.07 -34.80 -2.45
N PRO A 728 5.97 -34.07 -2.73
CA PRO A 728 5.93 -32.61 -2.59
C PRO A 728 6.15 -32.14 -1.15
N ASP A 729 5.48 -32.79 -0.19
CA ASP A 729 5.47 -32.44 1.24
C ASP A 729 5.94 -33.64 2.11
N PRO A 730 7.24 -33.99 2.09
CA PRO A 730 7.77 -35.10 2.87
C PRO A 730 7.92 -34.76 4.35
N ILE A 731 8.22 -35.78 5.15
CA ILE A 731 8.70 -35.65 6.52
C ILE A 731 10.22 -35.89 6.53
N TRP A 732 10.97 -34.94 7.07
CA TRP A 732 12.39 -35.07 7.33
C TRP A 732 12.62 -35.33 8.82
N THR A 733 13.33 -36.40 9.15
CA THR A 733 13.73 -36.74 10.52
C THR A 733 15.13 -36.23 10.80
N ALA A 734 15.27 -35.43 11.85
CA ALA A 734 16.53 -34.83 12.25
C ALA A 734 17.58 -35.87 12.66
N PRO A 735 18.89 -35.62 12.43
CA PRO A 735 19.95 -36.48 12.93
C PRO A 735 19.99 -36.53 14.47
N ASN A 736 20.63 -37.56 15.03
CA ASN A 736 20.82 -37.71 16.47
C ASN A 736 21.96 -36.83 17.03
N THR A 737 22.46 -35.87 16.25
CA THR A 737 23.57 -34.97 16.59
C THR A 737 23.15 -33.52 16.33
N PRO A 738 23.33 -32.59 17.29
CA PRO A 738 23.06 -31.17 17.08
C PRO A 738 23.92 -30.56 15.96
N GLY A 739 23.40 -29.54 15.28
CA GLY A 739 24.05 -28.89 14.15
C GLY A 739 23.08 -28.03 13.34
N ASN A 740 23.48 -27.62 12.14
CA ASN A 740 22.57 -27.06 11.13
C ASN A 740 22.56 -28.02 9.94
N CYS A 741 21.38 -28.43 9.48
CA CYS A 741 21.24 -29.21 8.24
C CYS A 741 20.71 -28.31 7.12
N THR A 742 21.37 -28.34 5.96
CA THR A 742 20.97 -27.71 4.70
C THR A 742 20.02 -28.65 3.96
N ILE A 743 18.74 -28.30 3.89
CA ILE A 743 17.73 -29.05 3.15
C ILE A 743 17.50 -28.38 1.80
N THR A 744 17.48 -29.16 0.72
CA THR A 744 17.29 -28.67 -0.65
C THR A 744 16.17 -29.44 -1.35
N LEU A 745 15.17 -28.70 -1.85
CA LEU A 745 14.25 -29.21 -2.85
C LEU A 745 14.85 -28.97 -4.24
N THR A 746 14.85 -30.00 -5.07
CA THR A 746 14.99 -29.88 -6.53
C THR A 746 13.69 -30.34 -7.19
N VAL A 747 13.14 -29.51 -8.09
CA VAL A 747 12.05 -29.92 -8.99
C VAL A 747 12.61 -30.05 -10.40
N SER A 748 12.17 -31.09 -11.12
CA SER A 748 12.68 -31.44 -12.45
C SER A 748 11.55 -31.77 -13.42
N THR A 749 11.79 -31.58 -14.70
CA THR A 749 10.97 -32.06 -15.81
C THR A 749 11.83 -32.22 -17.07
N THR A 750 11.23 -32.53 -18.22
CA THR A 750 11.91 -32.52 -19.52
C THR A 750 11.38 -31.43 -20.43
N ASP A 751 12.22 -30.90 -21.31
CA ASP A 751 11.77 -30.07 -22.44
C ASP A 751 11.10 -30.92 -23.54
N SER A 752 10.65 -30.25 -24.60
CA SER A 752 10.06 -30.86 -25.81
C SER A 752 11.02 -31.75 -26.62
N ASN A 753 12.29 -31.86 -26.23
CA ASN A 753 13.33 -32.71 -26.82
C ASN A 753 13.77 -33.84 -25.86
N ASN A 754 13.09 -34.05 -24.73
CA ASN A 754 13.47 -34.94 -23.62
C ASN A 754 14.77 -34.54 -22.87
N ASN A 755 15.28 -33.31 -23.01
CA ASN A 755 16.38 -32.81 -22.18
C ASN A 755 15.88 -32.58 -20.74
N PRO A 756 16.54 -33.11 -19.70
CA PRO A 756 16.17 -32.82 -18.32
C PRO A 756 16.48 -31.36 -17.95
N ILE A 757 15.49 -30.65 -17.40
CA ILE A 757 15.64 -29.30 -16.85
C ILE A 757 15.18 -29.33 -15.39
N SER A 758 15.99 -28.78 -14.49
CA SER A 758 15.71 -28.74 -13.06
C SER A 758 15.95 -27.36 -12.45
N LYS A 759 15.26 -27.09 -11.34
CA LYS A 759 15.46 -25.89 -10.52
C LYS A 759 15.39 -26.27 -9.05
N SER A 760 16.28 -25.70 -8.24
CA SER A 760 16.38 -26.00 -6.81
C SER A 760 16.16 -24.78 -5.92
N LYS A 761 15.80 -25.04 -4.66
CA LYS A 761 15.67 -24.08 -3.58
C LYS A 761 16.06 -24.74 -2.25
N SER A 762 16.89 -24.05 -1.46
CA SER A 762 17.46 -24.57 -0.22
C SER A 762 17.10 -23.71 1.00
N PHE A 763 17.09 -24.32 2.18
CA PHE A 763 16.93 -23.66 3.47
C PHE A 763 17.64 -24.46 4.58
N ASN A 764 17.95 -23.80 5.69
CA ASN A 764 18.67 -24.41 6.81
C ASN A 764 17.71 -24.70 7.97
N VAL A 765 17.85 -25.86 8.60
CA VAL A 765 17.15 -26.24 9.83
C VAL A 765 18.16 -26.47 10.94
N LYS A 766 17.94 -25.82 12.10
CA LYS A 766 18.79 -26.00 13.28
C LYS A 766 18.34 -27.23 14.07
N VAL A 767 19.28 -28.14 14.31
CA VAL A 767 19.08 -29.33 15.15
C VAL A 767 19.68 -29.06 16.52
N THR A 768 18.91 -29.25 17.58
CA THR A 768 19.32 -28.99 18.97
C THR A 768 19.14 -30.24 19.84
N SER A 769 19.97 -30.39 20.88
CA SER A 769 19.76 -31.40 21.92
C SER A 769 18.44 -31.15 22.64
N ASN A 770 17.82 -32.22 23.14
CA ASN A 770 16.80 -32.14 24.18
C ASN A 770 17.44 -31.82 25.54
N ASN A 771 16.78 -31.01 26.36
CA ASN A 771 17.19 -30.68 27.73
C ASN A 771 16.14 -31.20 28.72
N PRO A 772 16.51 -31.92 29.80
CA PRO A 772 15.52 -32.53 30.69
C PRO A 772 14.67 -31.49 31.45
N PRO A 773 13.41 -31.82 31.77
CA PRO A 773 12.51 -30.96 32.54
C PRO A 773 13.02 -30.70 33.97
N VAL A 774 12.72 -29.52 34.50
CA VAL A 774 13.26 -29.03 35.78
C VAL A 774 12.15 -28.87 36.82
N ILE A 775 12.26 -29.57 37.94
CA ILE A 775 11.39 -29.37 39.11
C ILE A 775 11.85 -28.11 39.87
N ASN A 776 11.27 -26.96 39.54
CA ASN A 776 11.58 -25.68 40.16
C ASN A 776 11.24 -25.67 41.66
N THR A 777 10.00 -26.04 42.03
CA THR A 777 9.58 -26.14 43.44
C THR A 777 8.69 -27.36 43.68
N ILE A 778 8.68 -27.79 44.94
CA ILE A 778 7.79 -28.82 45.51
C ILE A 778 7.37 -28.32 46.88
N SER A 779 6.08 -28.43 47.23
CA SER A 779 5.58 -28.05 48.56
C SER A 779 4.37 -28.88 48.97
N ALA A 780 4.08 -28.87 50.27
CA ALA A 780 3.04 -29.66 50.90
C ALA A 780 2.23 -28.77 51.86
N ASN A 781 0.91 -28.69 51.68
CA ASN A 781 0.03 -27.89 52.54
C ASN A 781 -1.20 -28.70 53.03
N PRO A 782 -1.34 -28.94 54.35
CA PRO A 782 -0.40 -28.61 55.43
C PRO A 782 0.83 -29.53 55.44
N SER A 783 1.97 -29.06 55.93
CA SER A 783 3.20 -29.87 56.07
C SER A 783 3.23 -30.77 57.32
N MET A 784 2.18 -30.71 58.14
CA MET A 784 1.94 -31.58 59.29
C MET A 784 0.46 -31.94 59.37
N VAL A 785 0.15 -33.22 59.65
CA VAL A 785 -1.22 -33.75 59.79
C VAL A 785 -1.32 -34.77 60.92
N GLU A 786 -2.55 -35.08 61.31
CA GLU A 786 -2.85 -36.29 62.11
C GLU A 786 -2.89 -37.54 61.22
N PRO A 787 -2.81 -38.77 61.78
CA PRO A 787 -2.91 -40.01 61.02
C PRO A 787 -4.21 -40.08 60.19
N GLY A 788 -4.10 -40.50 58.93
CA GLY A 788 -5.22 -40.46 57.98
C GLY A 788 -5.58 -39.07 57.42
N GLY A 789 -4.90 -38.00 57.85
CA GLY A 789 -5.08 -36.64 57.33
C GLY A 789 -4.62 -36.48 55.88
N LYS A 790 -5.18 -35.49 55.18
CA LYS A 790 -4.90 -35.20 53.76
C LYS A 790 -4.05 -33.96 53.59
N VAL A 791 -3.15 -33.99 52.61
CA VAL A 791 -2.23 -32.92 52.25
C VAL A 791 -2.29 -32.68 50.75
N ASN A 792 -2.46 -31.42 50.37
CA ASN A 792 -2.36 -31.00 48.98
C ASN A 792 -0.88 -30.80 48.64
N LEU A 793 -0.40 -31.51 47.64
CA LEU A 793 0.95 -31.34 47.10
C LEU A 793 0.91 -30.39 45.92
N TYR A 794 1.88 -29.49 45.88
CA TYR A 794 2.05 -28.55 44.78
C TYR A 794 3.44 -28.72 44.18
N SER A 795 3.51 -28.76 42.85
CA SER A 795 4.78 -28.66 42.12
C SER A 795 4.74 -27.48 41.16
N TYR A 796 5.88 -26.81 41.01
CA TYR A 796 6.15 -25.95 39.87
C TYR A 796 7.29 -26.58 39.09
N VAL A 797 7.05 -26.85 37.82
CA VAL A 797 7.93 -27.59 36.93
C VAL A 797 7.92 -26.87 35.59
N SER A 798 9.08 -26.75 34.95
CA SER A 798 9.22 -26.18 33.61
C SER A 798 10.14 -27.04 32.78
N ASP A 799 9.76 -27.25 31.53
CA ASP A 799 10.66 -27.81 30.53
C ASP A 799 11.46 -26.68 29.85
N PRO A 800 12.79 -26.78 29.69
CA PRO A 800 13.59 -25.73 29.05
C PRO A 800 13.30 -25.55 27.55
N ASP A 801 12.78 -26.59 26.90
CA ASP A 801 12.51 -26.64 25.46
C ASP A 801 11.01 -26.49 25.13
N GLY A 802 10.16 -26.66 26.14
CA GLY A 802 8.70 -26.52 26.06
C GLY A 802 7.96 -27.83 25.80
N ASP A 803 8.63 -28.97 25.95
CA ASP A 803 8.06 -30.29 25.66
C ASP A 803 7.07 -30.78 26.76
N PRO A 804 6.10 -31.66 26.42
CA PRO A 804 5.00 -32.02 27.33
C PRO A 804 5.44 -32.87 28.54
N ILE A 805 5.19 -32.36 29.74
CA ILE A 805 5.71 -32.96 30.99
C ILE A 805 4.75 -34.01 31.57
N THR A 806 5.30 -35.20 31.85
CA THR A 806 4.68 -36.27 32.64
C THR A 806 5.19 -36.27 34.08
N TYR A 807 4.36 -36.65 35.05
CA TYR A 807 4.65 -36.61 36.48
C TYR A 807 4.65 -38.01 37.10
N SER A 808 5.54 -38.25 38.07
CA SER A 808 5.65 -39.50 38.82
C SER A 808 5.95 -39.21 40.29
N TRP A 809 4.89 -39.19 41.11
CA TRP A 809 4.97 -39.04 42.56
C TRP A 809 5.15 -40.40 43.27
N THR A 810 6.04 -40.45 44.25
CA THR A 810 6.33 -41.63 45.08
C THR A 810 6.48 -41.22 46.55
N ALA A 811 6.24 -42.15 47.48
CA ALA A 811 6.39 -41.90 48.92
C ALA A 811 6.85 -43.17 49.65
N ASP A 812 7.54 -42.98 50.77
CA ASP A 812 7.92 -44.07 51.70
C ASP A 812 6.77 -44.51 52.62
N CYS A 813 5.81 -43.62 52.88
CA CYS A 813 4.54 -43.92 53.56
C CYS A 813 3.36 -43.06 53.07
N GLY A 814 2.15 -43.50 53.41
CA GLY A 814 0.89 -42.89 52.93
C GLY A 814 0.52 -43.34 51.51
N THR A 815 -0.44 -42.64 50.90
CA THR A 815 -0.97 -42.95 49.54
C THR A 815 -1.36 -41.66 48.81
N PHE A 816 -1.33 -41.67 47.47
CA PHE A 816 -1.83 -40.57 46.63
C PHE A 816 -3.24 -40.89 46.11
N ASP A 817 -4.01 -39.85 45.75
CA ASP A 817 -5.24 -40.02 44.96
C ASP A 817 -4.92 -40.41 43.51
N ASP A 818 -3.86 -39.83 42.93
CA ASP A 818 -3.33 -40.14 41.61
C ASP A 818 -1.86 -39.66 41.51
N PRO A 819 -0.87 -40.57 41.47
CA PRO A 819 0.54 -40.20 41.44
C PRO A 819 1.03 -39.63 40.08
N ALA A 820 0.17 -39.53 39.06
CA ALA A 820 0.49 -38.95 37.76
C ALA A 820 0.04 -37.48 37.59
N LYS A 821 -0.64 -36.89 38.58
CA LYS A 821 -1.07 -35.47 38.53
C LYS A 821 0.08 -34.50 38.81
N PRO A 822 0.03 -33.25 38.29
CA PRO A 822 0.96 -32.20 38.70
C PRO A 822 0.87 -31.84 40.19
N ASN A 823 -0.36 -31.85 40.74
CA ASN A 823 -0.69 -31.44 42.11
C ASN A 823 -1.64 -32.46 42.76
N PRO A 824 -1.15 -33.62 43.25
CA PRO A 824 -1.97 -34.67 43.84
C PRO A 824 -2.32 -34.40 45.30
N ILE A 825 -3.27 -35.17 45.83
CA ILE A 825 -3.60 -35.21 47.25
C ILE A 825 -2.97 -36.46 47.87
N TRP A 826 -2.04 -36.26 48.80
CA TRP A 826 -1.48 -37.34 49.60
C TRP A 826 -2.26 -37.52 50.90
N THR A 827 -2.48 -38.77 51.30
CA THR A 827 -3.18 -39.17 52.53
C THR A 827 -2.21 -39.90 53.45
N ALA A 828 -2.10 -39.43 54.69
CA ALA A 828 -1.18 -39.94 55.69
C ALA A 828 -1.51 -41.39 56.10
N PRO A 829 -0.50 -42.21 56.45
CA PRO A 829 -0.73 -43.52 57.05
C PRO A 829 -1.45 -43.39 58.41
N MET A 830 -2.09 -44.49 58.83
CA MET A 830 -2.46 -44.66 60.24
C MET A 830 -1.21 -45.05 61.04
N LEU A 831 -1.05 -44.48 62.23
CA LEU A 831 0.02 -44.85 63.17
C LEU A 831 -0.54 -45.78 64.25
N ASP A 832 0.30 -46.68 64.75
CA ASP A 832 0.02 -47.50 65.93
C ASP A 832 0.46 -46.74 67.20
N PRO A 833 -0.47 -46.29 68.08
CA PRO A 833 -0.12 -45.48 69.24
C PRO A 833 0.74 -46.20 70.29
N GLN A 834 0.93 -47.52 70.19
CA GLN A 834 1.86 -48.27 71.05
C GLN A 834 3.26 -48.44 70.43
N LYS A 835 3.50 -47.97 69.20
CA LYS A 835 4.79 -48.10 68.50
C LYS A 835 5.36 -46.77 68.00
N GLU A 836 4.53 -45.91 67.41
CA GLU A 836 4.96 -44.64 66.80
C GLU A 836 3.97 -43.51 67.15
N THR A 837 4.42 -42.50 67.90
CA THR A 837 3.62 -41.31 68.22
C THR A 837 3.75 -40.20 67.18
N GLU A 838 4.86 -40.17 66.44
CA GLU A 838 5.06 -39.35 65.25
C GLU A 838 5.83 -40.11 64.17
N LYS A 839 5.61 -39.74 62.91
CA LYS A 839 6.33 -40.27 61.73
C LYS A 839 6.57 -39.14 60.74
N THR A 840 7.70 -39.15 60.03
CA THR A 840 7.91 -38.27 58.87
C THR A 840 7.89 -39.14 57.62
N CYS A 841 7.05 -38.79 56.63
CA CYS A 841 7.06 -39.42 55.31
C CYS A 841 7.79 -38.50 54.31
N ILE A 842 8.64 -39.10 53.47
CA ILE A 842 9.39 -38.45 52.40
C ILE A 842 8.63 -38.64 51.09
N ILE A 843 8.06 -37.56 50.58
CA ILE A 843 7.39 -37.50 49.29
C ILE A 843 8.42 -37.13 48.22
N THR A 844 8.49 -37.86 47.12
CA THR A 844 9.46 -37.65 46.03
C THR A 844 8.75 -37.51 44.69
N LEU A 845 9.00 -36.41 43.98
CA LEU A 845 8.59 -36.21 42.59
C LEU A 845 9.76 -36.47 41.65
N THR A 846 9.48 -37.15 40.53
CA THR A 846 10.28 -37.17 39.30
C THR A 846 9.37 -36.77 38.14
N VAL A 847 9.87 -36.07 37.12
CA VAL A 847 9.12 -35.74 35.90
C VAL A 847 9.90 -36.14 34.64
N SER A 848 9.22 -36.25 33.50
CA SER A 848 9.85 -36.60 32.20
C SER A 848 9.10 -35.98 31.02
N ASP A 849 9.85 -35.55 30.00
CA ASP A 849 9.39 -35.06 28.69
C ASP A 849 9.12 -36.19 27.67
N GLY A 850 9.44 -37.44 28.03
CA GLY A 850 9.37 -38.62 27.17
C GLY A 850 10.70 -39.07 26.53
N GLU A 851 11.77 -38.26 26.59
CA GLU A 851 13.14 -38.61 26.17
C GLU A 851 14.15 -38.61 27.32
N ALA A 852 13.97 -37.73 28.30
CA ALA A 852 14.79 -37.58 29.49
C ALA A 852 13.92 -37.44 30.75
N SER A 853 14.53 -37.63 31.91
CA SER A 853 13.88 -37.45 33.22
C SER A 853 14.62 -36.40 34.04
N SER A 854 13.88 -35.69 34.88
CA SER A 854 14.44 -34.73 35.82
C SER A 854 15.27 -35.40 36.91
N ASP A 855 16.14 -34.60 37.55
CA ASP A 855 16.54 -34.90 38.93
C ASP A 855 15.32 -35.01 39.85
N LYS A 856 15.45 -35.78 40.93
CA LYS A 856 14.37 -36.02 41.89
C LYS A 856 14.29 -34.89 42.91
N LYS A 857 13.07 -34.49 43.30
CA LYS A 857 12.86 -33.48 44.35
C LYS A 857 11.94 -34.00 45.44
N THR A 858 12.26 -33.69 46.69
CA THR A 858 11.57 -34.23 47.86
C THR A 858 10.91 -33.16 48.73
N VAL A 859 9.82 -33.53 49.40
CA VAL A 859 9.22 -32.76 50.50
C VAL A 859 8.84 -33.71 51.64
N ASN A 860 9.10 -33.29 52.88
CA ASN A 860 8.84 -34.10 54.06
C ASN A 860 7.54 -33.66 54.74
N ILE A 861 6.66 -34.60 55.05
CA ILE A 861 5.40 -34.37 55.76
C ILE A 861 5.46 -35.05 57.13
N LYS A 862 5.11 -34.32 58.20
CA LYS A 862 5.00 -34.90 59.54
C LYS A 862 3.59 -35.42 59.83
N VAL A 863 3.51 -36.60 60.44
CA VAL A 863 2.28 -37.24 60.87
C VAL A 863 2.37 -37.41 62.39
N ASN A 864 1.59 -36.66 63.15
CA ASN A 864 1.68 -36.61 64.61
C ASN A 864 0.36 -37.08 65.24
N GLY A 865 0.41 -38.09 66.11
CA GLY A 865 -0.75 -38.54 66.86
C GLY A 865 -1.15 -37.53 67.95
N LYS A 866 -2.47 -37.30 68.13
CA LYS A 866 -2.98 -36.54 69.27
C LYS A 866 -2.54 -37.19 70.58
N THR A 867 -1.89 -36.43 71.46
CA THR A 867 -1.77 -36.78 72.88
C THR A 867 -3.16 -36.76 73.53
N ALA A 868 -3.55 -37.86 74.17
CA ALA A 868 -4.84 -37.97 74.83
C ALA A 868 -4.82 -37.21 76.17
N ASN A 869 -5.61 -36.14 76.29
CA ASN A 869 -5.85 -35.48 77.57
C ASN A 869 -6.63 -36.41 78.52
N THR A 870 -5.92 -37.08 79.43
CA THR A 870 -6.51 -37.95 80.45
C THR A 870 -7.29 -37.14 81.49
N ASN A 871 -8.61 -37.06 81.32
CA ASN A 871 -9.53 -36.52 82.34
C ASN A 871 -9.53 -37.42 83.59
N ILE A 872 -8.76 -37.03 84.61
CA ILE A 872 -8.79 -37.68 85.93
C ILE A 872 -10.13 -37.36 86.61
N LYS A 873 -11.02 -38.36 86.69
CA LYS A 873 -12.24 -38.27 87.51
C LYS A 873 -11.88 -38.30 89.00
N ILE A 874 -11.91 -37.14 89.65
CA ILE A 874 -12.00 -37.08 91.11
C ILE A 874 -13.46 -37.36 91.50
N GLN A 875 -13.73 -38.54 92.06
CA GLN A 875 -14.96 -38.73 92.84
C GLN A 875 -14.82 -37.99 94.18
N LYS A 876 -15.76 -37.09 94.46
CA LYS A 876 -16.18 -36.85 95.85
C LYS A 876 -17.25 -37.89 96.20
N LYS A 877 -17.37 -38.19 97.50
CA LYS A 877 -18.35 -39.14 98.07
C LYS A 877 -19.77 -38.86 97.58
#